data_AF-R7LI18-F1
#
_entry.id   AF-R7LI18-F1
#
_cell.length_a   1.000
_cell.length_b   1.000
_cell.length_c   1.000
_cell.angle_alpha   90.00
_cell.angle_beta   90.00
_cell.angle_gamma   90.00
#
_symmetry.space_group_name_H-M   'P 1'
#
loop_
_entity.id
_entity.type
_entity.pdbx_description
1 polymer ?
#
loop_
_entity_poly.entity_id
_entity_poly.type
_entity_poly.pdbx_seq_one_letter_code
_entity_poly.pdbx_strand_id
1 'polypeptide(L)'
;MTQKLLLCALTCAVSLQAAQPIAANAATHRVFGNKWLQTVNLFREQNTDALFAAQDNNTEQPALSLSTSHFEVGQAIDIQFKNLPEGASICLFKDKGPVALKTQYKQSADGEQNGTFNVGNDLDEGDYIVRCLDAKSKTLGNELLFTVNAIPFADGPKDILVMSDIHVMSPELLVKEGSAFNQYLASDRKLLAESKDIYYTMIDTILTRKPELVLIPGDLTKDGELLSHQMVAEQLKRLKQAGIQTLVVPGNHDVNNPHAWVFDGDTTSYAQTVSANDFAEIYKDFGYGDKAVRDTHSLSYAIEPLDGVVVIGIDACRYEDNTFKSEGAEADVCVTSGRIKPETLAWIQTQAREARSKGKQVLGVMHHNLVEHFNAQATIAAPYVVDEAAEVRKALMEAGVRVVFTGHFHIQDVAKDYNETRTDSIYDVSTGSTVTYPCPFRLVRLNDDNSQMDLQGKYIKSVNLGGELQKDFGGYAQQKLVDGLMPMIGSLVADYWDVINEVVNANLGSLGGLVKFPETPEALTEMLVECLGEEAVQAYLTFSESNEHKKDGAALQESIVKGGIDKLVDKLVGPLLGKIAKPIVHAKVDPLLNTVLGSLLGNITHYGTENANLTNDMDLSIRMPKNVVNQIGTAEADKATLQVSPTITKGDFTVGVSAQTEAQRLCVYDLNGRVVANRNIEAGAPAECHFHFEQKGTYLVKLIGGGKAVKVIVE
;
A
#
# COMPACT_ATOMS: atom_id res chain seq x y z
N MET A 1 -0.90 -0.45 29.38
CA MET A 1 -1.47 -1.68 29.95
C MET A 1 -2.49 -2.29 28.99
N THR A 2 -3.74 -1.81 28.93
CA THR A 2 -4.75 -2.25 27.95
C THR A 2 -4.39 -1.93 26.50
N GLN A 3 -3.74 -0.80 26.23
CA GLN A 3 -3.28 -0.39 24.89
C GLN A 3 -2.25 -1.32 24.22
N LYS A 4 -1.50 -2.14 24.95
CA LYS A 4 -0.55 -3.09 24.32
C LYS A 4 -1.11 -4.51 24.29
N LEU A 5 -1.93 -4.89 25.27
CA LEU A 5 -2.58 -6.20 25.34
C LEU A 5 -3.82 -6.31 24.43
N LEU A 6 -4.68 -5.27 24.37
CA LEU A 6 -5.79 -5.23 23.41
C LEU A 6 -5.31 -4.93 22.00
N LEU A 7 -4.24 -4.12 21.87
CA LEU A 7 -3.57 -3.98 20.59
C LEU A 7 -2.98 -5.32 20.19
N CYS A 8 -2.30 -6.08 21.06
CA CYS A 8 -1.92 -7.47 20.78
C CYS A 8 -3.11 -8.34 20.42
N ALA A 9 -4.26 -8.29 21.09
CA ALA A 9 -5.43 -9.11 20.74
C ALA A 9 -6.11 -8.73 19.41
N LEU A 10 -6.02 -7.45 19.00
CA LEU A 10 -6.55 -6.96 17.71
C LEU A 10 -5.52 -6.99 16.59
N THR A 11 -4.24 -6.81 16.90
CA THR A 11 -3.13 -7.10 16.01
C THR A 11 -2.95 -8.61 15.90
N CYS A 12 -3.38 -9.45 16.84
CA CYS A 12 -3.56 -10.88 16.61
C CYS A 12 -4.57 -11.16 15.48
N ALA A 13 -5.35 -10.18 15.02
CA ALA A 13 -6.18 -10.28 13.83
C ALA A 13 -5.63 -9.49 12.62
N VAL A 14 -4.53 -8.72 12.75
CA VAL A 14 -3.99 -7.81 11.70
C VAL A 14 -2.47 -7.99 11.48
N SER A 15 -1.69 -8.30 12.52
CA SER A 15 -0.26 -8.61 12.56
C SER A 15 0.06 -10.12 12.54
N LEU A 16 -0.82 -10.94 11.95
CA LEU A 16 -0.77 -12.42 11.92
C LEU A 16 0.43 -13.05 11.17
N GLN A 17 1.49 -12.31 10.89
CA GLN A 17 2.73 -12.85 10.34
C GLN A 17 3.97 -12.58 11.22
N ALA A 18 3.88 -11.74 12.26
CA ALA A 18 5.06 -11.28 13.01
C ALA A 18 5.63 -12.29 14.03
N ALA A 19 5.17 -13.54 14.04
CA ALA A 19 5.69 -14.57 14.93
C ALA A 19 5.59 -15.98 14.35
N GLN A 20 6.73 -16.57 14.00
CA GLN A 20 6.98 -18.02 13.91
C GLN A 20 8.51 -18.28 13.99
N PRO A 21 8.99 -19.39 14.57
CA PRO A 21 8.52 -19.98 15.84
C PRO A 21 9.66 -20.49 16.76
N ILE A 22 9.34 -20.73 18.04
CA ILE A 22 9.96 -21.79 18.86
C ILE A 22 8.86 -22.79 19.28
N ALA A 23 9.21 -24.08 19.23
CA ALA A 23 8.39 -25.29 19.27
C ALA A 23 7.30 -25.49 20.37
N ALA A 24 6.19 -26.09 19.91
CA ALA A 24 5.41 -27.23 20.43
C ALA A 24 4.54 -27.15 21.71
N ASN A 25 3.23 -27.42 21.55
CA ASN A 25 2.56 -28.57 22.17
C ASN A 25 1.14 -28.82 21.60
N ALA A 26 0.75 -30.09 21.49
CA ALA A 26 -0.49 -30.54 20.88
C ALA A 26 -1.45 -31.15 21.92
N ALA A 27 -2.68 -30.62 22.01
CA ALA A 27 -3.92 -31.40 22.20
C ALA A 27 -5.12 -30.45 22.40
N THR A 28 -6.07 -30.43 21.46
CA THR A 28 -7.52 -30.70 21.64
C THR A 28 -8.31 -30.12 20.45
N HIS A 29 -8.76 -30.97 19.53
CA HIS A 29 -9.70 -30.58 18.46
C HIS A 29 -10.84 -31.59 18.37
N ARG A 30 -12.06 -31.06 18.34
CA ARG A 30 -13.31 -31.54 17.67
C ARG A 30 -14.49 -31.20 18.57
N VAL A 31 -15.31 -30.20 18.21
CA VAL A 31 -16.81 -30.19 18.17
C VAL A 31 -17.31 -28.75 17.85
N PHE A 32 -17.00 -28.10 16.72
CA PHE A 32 -17.65 -26.79 16.41
C PHE A 32 -17.94 -26.45 14.94
N GLY A 33 -17.47 -27.23 13.95
CA GLY A 33 -17.42 -26.81 12.54
C GLY A 33 -18.74 -26.61 11.76
N ASN A 34 -19.89 -27.16 12.19
CA ASN A 34 -21.05 -27.27 11.29
C ASN A 34 -22.14 -26.18 11.42
N LYS A 35 -22.10 -25.29 12.42
CA LYS A 35 -23.12 -24.21 12.57
C LYS A 35 -22.68 -22.85 12.02
N TRP A 36 -21.38 -22.66 11.84
CA TRP A 36 -20.76 -21.36 11.55
C TRP A 36 -20.86 -20.95 10.07
N LEU A 37 -20.83 -21.93 9.18
CA LEU A 37 -20.86 -21.76 7.71
C LEU A 37 -22.20 -21.22 7.13
N GLN A 38 -23.31 -21.32 7.87
CA GLN A 38 -24.61 -20.85 7.39
C GLN A 38 -24.83 -19.35 7.60
N THR A 39 -24.17 -18.74 8.59
CA THR A 39 -24.34 -17.31 8.93
C THR A 39 -23.59 -16.40 7.95
N VAL A 40 -22.42 -16.83 7.46
CA VAL A 40 -21.57 -16.05 6.55
C VAL A 40 -22.19 -15.92 5.14
N ASN A 41 -22.99 -16.89 4.71
CA ASN A 41 -23.63 -16.88 3.38
C ASN A 41 -24.90 -16.03 3.27
N LEU A 42 -25.50 -15.60 4.39
CA LEU A 42 -26.79 -14.88 4.40
C LEU A 42 -26.67 -13.36 4.23
N PHE A 43 -25.48 -12.78 4.31
CA PHE A 43 -25.26 -11.32 4.26
C PHE A 43 -25.06 -10.74 2.84
N ARG A 44 -25.16 -11.56 1.79
CA ARG A 44 -24.83 -11.18 0.40
C ARG A 44 -25.99 -10.61 -0.44
N GLU A 45 -27.21 -10.62 0.08
CA GLU A 45 -28.40 -10.18 -0.68
C GLU A 45 -29.23 -9.17 0.10
N GLN A 46 -28.83 -7.89 0.09
CA GLN A 46 -29.78 -6.78 0.27
C GLN A 46 -29.16 -5.40 -0.04
N ASN A 47 -29.93 -4.60 -0.77
CA ASN A 47 -29.80 -3.16 -1.05
C ASN A 47 -29.09 -2.74 -2.34
N THR A 48 -29.77 -2.98 -3.46
CA THR A 48 -29.80 -2.04 -4.58
C THR A 48 -31.26 -1.65 -4.81
N ASP A 49 -31.64 -0.40 -4.51
CA ASP A 49 -32.52 0.40 -5.36
C ASP A 49 -32.83 1.80 -4.79
N ALA A 50 -32.96 2.72 -5.73
CA ALA A 50 -33.49 4.09 -5.66
C ALA A 50 -32.58 5.19 -5.10
N LEU A 51 -32.23 6.14 -5.97
CA LEU A 51 -32.71 7.54 -5.87
C LEU A 51 -32.33 8.33 -7.14
N PHE A 52 -33.30 8.49 -8.04
CA PHE A 52 -33.39 9.62 -8.96
C PHE A 52 -34.83 10.12 -8.98
N ALA A 53 -35.06 11.35 -8.53
CA ALA A 53 -35.98 12.33 -9.12
C ALA A 53 -35.99 13.62 -8.30
N ALA A 54 -36.20 14.73 -9.01
CA ALA A 54 -35.99 16.10 -8.59
C ALA A 54 -37.21 16.80 -7.93
N GLN A 55 -36.88 17.95 -7.34
CA GLN A 55 -37.70 19.14 -7.02
C GLN A 55 -38.71 19.08 -5.86
N ASP A 56 -38.48 20.00 -4.90
CA ASP A 56 -39.58 20.84 -4.42
C ASP A 56 -39.10 22.30 -4.31
N ASN A 57 -39.91 23.22 -4.86
CA ASN A 57 -39.69 24.66 -4.94
C ASN A 57 -40.56 25.34 -3.88
N ASN A 58 -40.07 25.46 -2.66
CA ASN A 58 -40.39 26.57 -1.74
C ASN A 58 -39.61 26.45 -0.41
N THR A 59 -39.15 27.60 0.09
CA THR A 59 -38.61 27.92 1.43
C THR A 59 -37.09 27.78 1.69
N GLU A 60 -36.45 28.93 1.96
CA GLU A 60 -35.34 29.27 2.88
C GLU A 60 -34.09 28.38 3.04
N GLN A 61 -33.98 27.23 2.37
CA GLN A 61 -32.82 26.35 2.47
C GLN A 61 -31.71 26.77 1.49
N PRO A 62 -30.41 26.61 1.86
CA PRO A 62 -29.31 26.82 0.94
C PRO A 62 -29.40 25.83 -0.23
N ALA A 63 -29.19 26.32 -1.44
CA ALA A 63 -29.25 25.53 -2.67
C ALA A 63 -27.92 25.59 -3.42
N LEU A 64 -27.43 24.43 -3.85
CA LEU A 64 -26.22 24.28 -4.66
C LEU A 64 -26.57 23.81 -6.08
N SER A 65 -25.88 24.32 -7.09
CA SER A 65 -26.04 23.91 -8.49
C SER A 65 -24.74 23.99 -9.29
N LEU A 66 -24.64 23.21 -10.36
CA LEU A 66 -23.53 23.16 -11.31
C LEU A 66 -24.07 23.25 -12.74
N SER A 67 -23.18 23.61 -13.68
CA SER A 67 -23.49 23.58 -15.12
C SER A 67 -23.59 22.17 -15.70
N THR A 68 -22.85 21.21 -15.12
CA THR A 68 -22.85 19.78 -15.47
C THR A 68 -22.50 18.96 -14.21
N SER A 69 -22.87 17.68 -14.19
CA SER A 69 -22.48 16.73 -13.15
C SER A 69 -21.27 15.87 -13.53
N HIS A 70 -20.68 16.08 -14.71
CA HIS A 70 -19.50 15.34 -15.18
C HIS A 70 -18.45 16.32 -15.72
N PHE A 71 -17.22 16.18 -15.24
CA PHE A 71 -16.05 16.98 -15.61
C PHE A 71 -14.88 16.06 -15.94
N GLU A 72 -13.89 16.55 -16.67
CA GLU A 72 -12.62 15.85 -16.88
C GLU A 72 -11.53 16.43 -15.96
N VAL A 73 -10.55 15.60 -15.56
CA VAL A 73 -9.41 16.08 -14.77
C VAL A 73 -8.67 17.20 -15.53
N GLY A 74 -8.56 18.39 -14.91
CA GLY A 74 -8.00 19.59 -15.54
C GLY A 74 -9.04 20.59 -16.07
N GLN A 75 -10.33 20.26 -16.00
CA GLN A 75 -11.43 21.18 -16.32
C GLN A 75 -11.79 22.07 -15.12
N ALA A 76 -12.00 23.37 -15.36
CA ALA A 76 -12.43 24.29 -14.31
C ALA A 76 -13.88 24.02 -13.87
N ILE A 77 -14.11 24.02 -12.56
CA ILE A 77 -15.40 23.72 -11.95
C ILE A 77 -15.90 24.92 -11.14
N ASP A 78 -17.12 25.37 -11.45
CA ASP A 78 -17.78 26.51 -10.79
C ASP A 78 -19.13 26.09 -10.19
N ILE A 79 -19.25 26.17 -8.86
CA ILE A 79 -20.48 25.84 -8.12
C ILE A 79 -21.26 27.11 -7.83
N GLN A 80 -22.53 27.15 -8.25
CA GLN A 80 -23.44 28.24 -7.92
C GLN A 80 -24.16 27.93 -6.60
N PHE A 81 -24.20 28.90 -5.69
CA PHE A 81 -24.92 28.79 -4.43
C PHE A 81 -25.97 29.89 -4.27
N LYS A 82 -27.07 29.56 -3.58
CA LYS A 82 -28.14 30.50 -3.21
C LYS A 82 -28.61 30.30 -1.77
N ASN A 83 -29.06 31.39 -1.14
CA ASN A 83 -29.59 31.43 0.22
C ASN A 83 -28.65 30.82 1.28
N LEU A 84 -27.33 31.06 1.17
CA LEU A 84 -26.36 30.57 2.15
C LEU A 84 -26.58 31.31 3.50
N PRO A 85 -26.75 30.60 4.63
CA PRO A 85 -26.94 31.23 5.95
C PRO A 85 -25.63 31.72 6.58
N GLU A 86 -25.73 32.75 7.42
CA GLU A 86 -24.60 33.26 8.20
C GLU A 86 -23.88 32.14 8.98
N GLY A 87 -22.54 32.11 8.88
CA GLY A 87 -21.71 31.12 9.55
C GLY A 87 -21.66 29.75 8.88
N ALA A 88 -22.43 29.52 7.81
CA ALA A 88 -22.36 28.29 7.02
C ALA A 88 -21.09 28.23 6.15
N SER A 89 -20.71 27.02 5.77
CA SER A 89 -19.57 26.76 4.89
C SER A 89 -19.91 25.82 3.75
N ILE A 90 -19.30 26.03 2.59
CA ILE A 90 -19.37 25.10 1.45
C ILE A 90 -18.11 24.24 1.49
N CYS A 91 -18.31 22.94 1.63
CA CYS A 91 -17.25 21.95 1.78
C CYS A 91 -17.31 20.94 0.64
N LEU A 92 -16.15 20.68 0.04
CA LEU A 92 -15.97 19.67 -1.01
C LEU A 92 -15.42 18.38 -0.38
N PHE A 93 -16.03 17.26 -0.72
CA PHE A 93 -15.66 15.91 -0.30
C PHE A 93 -15.42 15.06 -1.54
N LYS A 94 -14.44 14.16 -1.49
CA LYS A 94 -14.20 13.15 -2.50
C LYS A 94 -14.70 11.80 -1.98
N ASP A 95 -15.33 11.00 -2.84
CA ASP A 95 -15.81 9.63 -2.61
C ASP A 95 -16.67 9.48 -1.34
N LYS A 96 -17.42 10.54 -1.01
CA LYS A 96 -18.27 10.66 0.19
C LYS A 96 -17.51 10.68 1.53
N GLY A 97 -16.21 11.00 1.52
CA GLY A 97 -15.37 11.04 2.72
C GLY A 97 -15.98 11.83 3.89
N PRO A 98 -15.70 11.43 5.15
CA PRO A 98 -16.25 12.10 6.34
C PRO A 98 -15.60 13.46 6.63
N VAL A 99 -14.41 13.72 6.05
CA VAL A 99 -13.64 14.95 6.22
C VAL A 99 -13.60 15.70 4.88
N ALA A 100 -13.79 17.01 4.91
CA ALA A 100 -13.75 17.83 3.71
C ALA A 100 -12.34 17.81 3.11
N LEU A 101 -12.21 17.42 1.84
CA LEU A 101 -10.96 17.51 1.08
C LEU A 101 -10.45 18.96 1.04
N LYS A 102 -11.39 19.92 1.02
CA LYS A 102 -11.09 21.34 1.09
C LYS A 102 -12.28 22.10 1.69
N THR A 103 -12.05 22.83 2.78
CA THR A 103 -12.99 23.83 3.32
C THR A 103 -12.64 25.16 2.70
N GLN A 104 -13.46 25.65 1.75
CA GLN A 104 -13.03 26.77 0.90
C GLN A 104 -13.86 28.04 1.01
N TYR A 105 -15.07 27.98 1.56
CA TYR A 105 -15.87 29.19 1.75
C TYR A 105 -16.62 29.13 3.06
N LYS A 106 -16.44 30.17 3.89
CA LYS A 106 -17.17 30.37 5.15
C LYS A 106 -17.81 31.75 5.10
N GLN A 107 -19.13 31.81 5.21
CA GLN A 107 -19.85 33.06 5.09
C GLN A 107 -19.73 33.90 6.37
N SER A 108 -19.26 35.14 6.22
CA SER A 108 -19.27 36.16 7.27
C SER A 108 -20.66 36.79 7.44
N ALA A 109 -20.91 37.45 8.57
CA ALA A 109 -22.16 38.18 8.86
C ALA A 109 -22.61 39.14 7.74
N ASP A 110 -21.63 39.76 7.05
CA ASP A 110 -21.88 40.75 6.00
C ASP A 110 -21.76 40.16 4.57
N GLY A 111 -21.65 38.84 4.43
CA GLY A 111 -21.33 38.16 3.17
C GLY A 111 -22.53 37.87 2.26
N GLU A 112 -22.31 37.84 0.95
CA GLU A 112 -23.35 37.55 -0.05
C GLU A 112 -23.98 36.15 0.16
N GLN A 113 -25.31 36.11 0.19
CA GLN A 113 -26.07 34.86 0.33
C GLN A 113 -26.18 34.06 -0.98
N ASN A 114 -25.81 34.66 -2.11
CA ASN A 114 -25.84 34.04 -3.44
C ASN A 114 -24.55 34.36 -4.18
N GLY A 115 -24.00 33.42 -4.94
CA GLY A 115 -22.77 33.66 -5.68
C GLY A 115 -22.22 32.43 -6.40
N THR A 116 -21.01 32.57 -6.94
CA THR A 116 -20.26 31.49 -7.58
C THR A 116 -19.03 31.15 -6.74
N PHE A 117 -18.87 29.86 -6.45
CA PHE A 117 -17.68 29.30 -5.83
C PHE A 117 -16.84 28.60 -6.91
N ASN A 118 -15.67 29.18 -7.22
CA ASN A 118 -14.72 28.59 -8.17
C ASN A 118 -13.86 27.54 -7.46
N VAL A 119 -14.02 26.28 -7.86
CA VAL A 119 -13.29 25.14 -7.29
C VAL A 119 -11.88 25.04 -7.85
N GLY A 120 -11.65 25.59 -9.05
CA GLY A 120 -10.43 25.44 -9.84
C GLY A 120 -10.50 24.23 -10.76
N ASN A 121 -9.34 23.77 -11.23
CA ASN A 121 -9.19 22.66 -12.18
C ASN A 121 -8.22 21.57 -11.71
N ASP A 122 -7.81 21.60 -10.44
CA ASP A 122 -6.82 20.70 -9.84
C ASP A 122 -7.45 19.47 -9.16
N LEU A 123 -8.71 19.13 -9.49
CA LEU A 123 -9.36 17.94 -8.92
C LEU A 123 -8.91 16.68 -9.66
N ASP A 124 -8.46 15.69 -8.90
CA ASP A 124 -8.18 14.34 -9.37
C ASP A 124 -9.46 13.62 -9.84
N GLU A 125 -9.30 12.47 -10.50
CA GLU A 125 -10.45 11.62 -10.86
C GLU A 125 -11.17 11.11 -9.62
N GLY A 126 -12.50 11.01 -9.67
CA GLY A 126 -13.33 10.46 -8.61
C GLY A 126 -14.71 11.11 -8.51
N ASP A 127 -15.53 10.62 -7.59
CA ASP A 127 -16.83 11.19 -7.30
C ASP A 127 -16.71 12.27 -6.22
N TYR A 128 -17.36 13.40 -6.42
CA TYR A 128 -17.31 14.52 -5.50
C TYR A 128 -18.69 14.83 -4.96
N ILE A 129 -18.74 15.15 -3.66
CA ILE A 129 -19.91 15.66 -2.98
C ILE A 129 -19.60 17.05 -2.45
N VAL A 130 -20.49 18.00 -2.72
CA VAL A 130 -20.47 19.33 -2.13
C VAL A 130 -21.59 19.41 -1.11
N ARG A 131 -21.24 19.81 0.12
CA ARG A 131 -22.20 20.03 1.19
C ARG A 131 -22.13 21.46 1.67
N CYS A 132 -23.29 22.06 1.93
CA CYS A 132 -23.40 23.22 2.78
C CYS A 132 -23.48 22.74 4.23
N LEU A 133 -22.60 23.19 5.10
CA LEU A 133 -22.58 22.83 6.52
C LEU A 133 -22.87 24.05 7.39
N ASP A 134 -23.69 23.89 8.43
CA ASP A 134 -23.87 24.92 9.47
C ASP A 134 -22.66 25.02 10.42
N ALA A 135 -22.71 25.97 11.36
CA ALA A 135 -21.65 26.16 12.35
C ALA A 135 -21.40 24.95 13.29
N LYS A 136 -22.30 23.96 13.30
CA LYS A 136 -22.18 22.70 14.05
C LYS A 136 -21.85 21.51 13.13
N SER A 137 -21.43 21.78 11.90
CA SER A 137 -21.08 20.77 10.88
C SER A 137 -22.25 19.89 10.42
N LYS A 138 -23.50 20.35 10.60
CA LYS A 138 -24.68 19.65 10.07
C LYS A 138 -24.93 20.07 8.62
N THR A 139 -25.18 19.11 7.74
CA THR A 139 -25.57 19.36 6.34
C THR A 139 -26.88 20.14 6.28
N LEU A 140 -26.88 21.23 5.49
CA LEU A 140 -28.02 22.07 5.16
C LEU A 140 -28.38 21.90 3.68
N GLY A 141 -29.68 21.92 3.37
CA GLY A 141 -30.15 21.85 1.99
C GLY A 141 -29.78 20.57 1.24
N ASN A 142 -29.68 20.67 -0.08
CA ASN A 142 -29.34 19.54 -0.96
C ASN A 142 -27.83 19.32 -1.05
N GLU A 143 -27.42 18.05 -1.04
CA GLU A 143 -26.08 17.67 -1.47
C GLU A 143 -26.00 17.77 -2.99
N LEU A 144 -24.83 18.20 -3.48
CA LEU A 144 -24.57 18.26 -4.90
C LEU A 144 -23.45 17.28 -5.24
N LEU A 145 -23.72 16.40 -6.21
CA LEU A 145 -22.80 15.37 -6.65
C LEU A 145 -22.31 15.67 -8.07
N PHE A 146 -21.02 15.46 -8.30
CA PHE A 146 -20.45 15.47 -9.64
C PHE A 146 -19.27 14.52 -9.71
N THR A 147 -18.98 14.01 -10.91
CA THR A 147 -17.86 13.10 -11.15
C THR A 147 -16.80 13.86 -11.94
N VAL A 148 -15.55 13.75 -11.50
CA VAL A 148 -14.39 14.07 -12.33
C VAL A 148 -13.95 12.75 -12.93
N ASN A 149 -14.27 12.55 -14.20
CA ASN A 149 -13.95 11.32 -14.90
C ASN A 149 -12.44 11.14 -14.97
N ALA A 150 -12.02 9.90 -14.75
CA ALA A 150 -10.70 9.43 -15.13
C ALA A 150 -10.42 9.79 -16.59
N ILE A 151 -9.15 10.04 -16.90
CA ILE A 151 -8.73 9.94 -18.29
C ILE A 151 -9.05 8.49 -18.70
N PRO A 152 -9.70 8.24 -19.85
CA PRO A 152 -9.95 6.89 -20.33
C PRO A 152 -8.70 6.02 -20.21
N PHE A 153 -8.89 4.73 -19.94
CA PHE A 153 -7.80 3.75 -19.86
C PHE A 153 -6.78 4.02 -20.96
N ALA A 154 -5.53 4.15 -20.54
CA ALA A 154 -4.39 4.39 -21.39
C ALA A 154 -4.47 3.57 -22.69
N ASP A 155 -4.62 4.25 -23.83
CA ASP A 155 -4.20 3.67 -25.10
C ASP A 155 -2.67 3.49 -25.03
N GLY A 156 -2.23 2.24 -25.01
CA GLY A 156 -0.83 1.85 -25.05
C GLY A 156 -0.59 0.35 -24.84
N PRO A 157 0.46 -0.25 -25.44
CA PRO A 157 0.64 -1.70 -25.45
C PRO A 157 1.41 -2.25 -24.23
N LYS A 158 1.84 -1.37 -23.30
CA LYS A 158 2.77 -1.76 -22.23
C LYS A 158 2.07 -2.40 -21.04
N ASP A 159 1.72 -3.67 -21.22
CA ASP A 159 1.07 -4.50 -20.22
C ASP A 159 2.09 -5.13 -19.25
N ILE A 160 1.87 -4.90 -17.97
CA ILE A 160 2.67 -5.44 -16.87
C ILE A 160 1.75 -6.27 -15.97
N LEU A 161 2.22 -7.44 -15.54
CA LEU A 161 1.55 -8.23 -14.49
C LEU A 161 2.42 -8.23 -13.23
N VAL A 162 1.81 -8.00 -12.08
CA VAL A 162 2.48 -8.07 -10.79
C VAL A 162 1.85 -9.19 -9.96
N MET A 163 2.67 -10.07 -9.43
CA MET A 163 2.28 -11.08 -8.45
C MET A 163 3.35 -11.12 -7.35
N SER A 164 2.97 -11.30 -6.10
CA SER A 164 3.91 -11.26 -4.98
C SER A 164 3.75 -12.45 -4.06
N ASP A 165 4.77 -12.70 -3.23
CA ASP A 165 4.73 -13.64 -2.12
C ASP A 165 4.18 -14.99 -2.57
N ILE A 166 4.80 -15.53 -3.63
CA ILE A 166 4.33 -16.75 -4.27
C ILE A 166 4.65 -17.99 -3.42
N HIS A 167 5.62 -17.89 -2.49
CA HIS A 167 5.94 -18.87 -1.44
C HIS A 167 5.95 -20.31 -1.96
N VAL A 168 6.57 -20.54 -3.12
CA VAL A 168 6.54 -21.85 -3.77
C VAL A 168 7.29 -22.86 -2.91
N MET A 169 6.64 -23.98 -2.59
CA MET A 169 7.26 -25.13 -1.96
C MET A 169 7.39 -26.27 -2.97
N SER A 170 8.61 -26.76 -3.21
CA SER A 170 8.80 -27.97 -4.01
C SER A 170 8.14 -29.18 -3.32
N PRO A 171 7.33 -29.99 -4.01
CA PRO A 171 6.75 -31.22 -3.44
C PRO A 171 7.79 -32.22 -2.96
N GLU A 172 9.02 -32.17 -3.48
CA GLU A 172 10.12 -33.02 -3.04
C GLU A 172 10.55 -32.74 -1.60
N LEU A 173 10.21 -31.57 -1.05
CA LEU A 173 10.43 -31.23 0.36
C LEU A 173 9.43 -31.91 1.30
N LEU A 174 8.38 -32.54 0.78
CA LEU A 174 7.43 -33.37 1.53
C LEU A 174 7.64 -34.84 1.17
N VAL A 175 8.60 -35.49 1.83
CA VAL A 175 8.92 -36.91 1.61
C VAL A 175 7.77 -37.80 2.06
N LYS A 176 7.18 -37.48 3.21
CA LYS A 176 6.05 -38.20 3.78
C LYS A 176 5.19 -37.27 4.61
N GLU A 177 3.87 -37.32 4.41
CA GLU A 177 2.92 -36.63 5.28
C GLU A 177 3.01 -37.13 6.73
N GLY A 178 2.90 -36.21 7.68
CA GLY A 178 2.84 -36.52 9.10
C GLY A 178 2.76 -35.28 9.95
N SER A 179 2.97 -35.44 11.26
CA SER A 179 2.71 -34.38 12.22
C SER A 179 3.61 -33.16 12.05
N ALA A 180 4.82 -33.31 11.49
CA ALA A 180 5.73 -32.18 11.29
C ALA A 180 5.18 -31.15 10.30
N PHE A 181 4.73 -31.61 9.11
CA PHE A 181 4.15 -30.72 8.11
C PHE A 181 2.78 -30.18 8.54
N ASN A 182 1.96 -31.02 9.18
CA ASN A 182 0.65 -30.58 9.68
C ASN A 182 0.77 -29.50 10.78
N GLN A 183 1.77 -29.59 11.65
CA GLN A 183 2.04 -28.55 12.65
C GLN A 183 2.49 -27.25 12.00
N TYR A 184 3.35 -27.34 10.98
CA TYR A 184 3.76 -26.17 10.21
C TYR A 184 2.56 -25.48 9.55
N LEU A 185 1.68 -26.23 8.88
CA LEU A 185 0.48 -25.67 8.26
C LEU A 185 -0.54 -25.11 9.25
N ALA A 186 -0.55 -25.60 10.50
CA ALA A 186 -1.48 -25.11 11.52
C ALA A 186 -1.15 -23.69 12.00
N SER A 187 0.09 -23.24 11.81
CA SER A 187 0.55 -21.91 12.17
C SER A 187 0.79 -20.98 10.98
N ASP A 188 0.50 -21.44 9.76
CA ASP A 188 0.67 -20.67 8.53
C ASP A 188 -0.65 -20.54 7.77
N ARG A 189 -0.98 -19.31 7.35
CA ARG A 189 -2.19 -19.01 6.56
C ARG A 189 -2.02 -19.31 5.07
N LYS A 190 -0.77 -19.54 4.63
CA LYS A 190 -0.43 -19.78 3.23
C LYS A 190 -0.89 -21.18 2.80
N LEU A 191 -1.42 -21.27 1.59
CA LEU A 191 -1.79 -22.51 0.90
C LEU A 191 -0.54 -23.24 0.39
N LEU A 192 0.37 -23.62 1.28
CA LEU A 192 1.70 -24.13 0.91
C LEU A 192 1.64 -25.51 0.25
N ALA A 193 0.73 -26.37 0.69
CA ALA A 193 0.49 -27.67 0.05
C ALA A 193 0.00 -27.50 -1.40
N GLU A 194 -0.71 -26.41 -1.68
CA GLU A 194 -1.26 -26.06 -2.98
C GLU A 194 -0.34 -25.11 -3.79
N SER A 195 0.73 -24.58 -3.18
CA SER A 195 1.57 -23.48 -3.72
C SER A 195 2.08 -23.75 -5.14
N LYS A 196 2.56 -24.97 -5.42
CA LYS A 196 3.02 -25.39 -6.74
C LYS A 196 1.91 -25.28 -7.79
N ASP A 197 0.71 -25.79 -7.50
CA ASP A 197 -0.41 -25.79 -8.46
C ASP A 197 -0.96 -24.38 -8.68
N ILE A 198 -0.99 -23.55 -7.63
CA ILE A 198 -1.33 -22.12 -7.71
C ILE A 198 -0.32 -21.39 -8.60
N TYR A 199 0.97 -21.57 -8.35
CA TYR A 199 2.04 -20.94 -9.13
C TYR A 199 2.01 -21.36 -10.59
N TYR A 200 1.83 -22.65 -10.89
CA TYR A 200 1.73 -23.14 -12.27
C TYR A 200 0.50 -22.55 -12.99
N THR A 201 -0.62 -22.42 -12.27
CA THR A 201 -1.82 -21.75 -12.79
C THR A 201 -1.56 -20.28 -13.11
N MET A 202 -0.79 -19.57 -12.28
CA MET A 202 -0.38 -18.19 -12.57
C MET A 202 0.53 -18.11 -13.78
N ILE A 203 1.48 -19.03 -13.93
CA ILE A 203 2.36 -19.12 -15.11
C ILE A 203 1.54 -19.34 -16.39
N ASP A 204 0.59 -20.26 -16.38
CA ASP A 204 -0.29 -20.51 -17.54
C ASP A 204 -1.22 -19.32 -17.82
N THR A 205 -1.68 -18.62 -16.77
CA THR A 205 -2.46 -17.37 -16.91
C THR A 205 -1.62 -16.28 -17.58
N ILE A 206 -0.36 -16.12 -17.18
CA ILE A 206 0.58 -15.17 -17.79
C ILE A 206 0.85 -15.54 -19.24
N LEU A 207 1.14 -16.80 -19.55
CA LEU A 207 1.37 -17.28 -20.92
C LEU A 207 0.16 -17.05 -21.85
N THR A 208 -1.04 -17.12 -21.30
CA THR A 208 -2.28 -16.84 -22.03
C THR A 208 -2.47 -15.34 -22.26
N ARG A 209 -2.23 -14.53 -21.23
CA ARG A 209 -2.40 -13.06 -21.28
C ARG A 209 -1.32 -12.36 -22.09
N LYS A 210 -0.09 -12.89 -22.06
CA LYS A 210 1.11 -12.34 -22.71
C LYS A 210 1.38 -10.86 -22.38
N PRO A 211 1.51 -10.50 -21.09
CA PRO A 211 2.02 -9.18 -20.74
C PRO A 211 3.46 -9.01 -21.30
N GLU A 212 3.89 -7.77 -21.50
CA GLU A 212 5.28 -7.49 -21.91
C GLU A 212 6.26 -7.74 -20.75
N LEU A 213 5.80 -7.52 -19.51
CA LEU A 213 6.61 -7.61 -18.30
C LEU A 213 5.85 -8.28 -17.14
N VAL A 214 6.56 -9.09 -16.36
CA VAL A 214 6.10 -9.61 -15.07
C VAL A 214 7.04 -9.11 -13.97
N LEU A 215 6.47 -8.61 -12.87
CA LEU A 215 7.19 -8.19 -11.67
C LEU A 215 6.83 -9.11 -10.50
N ILE A 216 7.84 -9.56 -9.74
CA ILE A 216 7.66 -10.37 -8.53
C ILE A 216 8.42 -9.74 -7.35
N PRO A 217 7.75 -9.00 -6.44
CA PRO A 217 8.38 -8.33 -5.30
C PRO A 217 8.67 -9.27 -4.12
N GLY A 218 9.50 -10.29 -4.35
CA GLY A 218 10.03 -11.14 -3.28
C GLY A 218 9.14 -12.29 -2.83
N ASP A 219 9.69 -13.04 -1.87
CA ASP A 219 9.16 -14.27 -1.29
C ASP A 219 8.75 -15.28 -2.38
N LEU A 220 9.76 -15.62 -3.18
CA LEU A 220 9.62 -16.55 -4.30
C LEU A 220 9.40 -17.99 -3.82
N THR A 221 9.96 -18.34 -2.67
CA THR A 221 9.97 -19.68 -2.11
C THR A 221 9.40 -19.70 -0.70
N LYS A 222 9.02 -20.88 -0.18
CA LYS A 222 8.52 -21.01 1.19
C LYS A 222 9.56 -20.51 2.19
N ASP A 223 10.77 -21.08 2.14
CA ASP A 223 11.87 -20.72 3.02
C ASP A 223 13.25 -20.93 2.36
N GLY A 224 13.42 -20.40 1.15
CA GLY A 224 14.73 -20.27 0.52
C GLY A 224 15.35 -21.60 0.11
N GLU A 225 14.56 -22.66 -0.05
CA GLU A 225 15.09 -23.97 -0.41
C GLU A 225 15.56 -23.97 -1.87
N LEU A 226 16.74 -24.54 -2.12
CA LEU A 226 17.30 -24.62 -3.47
C LEU A 226 16.35 -25.33 -4.45
N LEU A 227 15.66 -26.39 -4.00
CA LEU A 227 14.70 -27.12 -4.85
C LEU A 227 13.49 -26.24 -5.24
N SER A 228 12.99 -25.43 -4.29
CA SER A 228 11.92 -24.48 -4.55
C SER A 228 12.37 -23.40 -5.53
N HIS A 229 13.58 -22.84 -5.34
CA HIS A 229 14.18 -21.86 -6.25
C HIS A 229 14.34 -22.40 -7.68
N GLN A 230 14.86 -23.62 -7.82
CA GLN A 230 15.01 -24.27 -9.12
C GLN A 230 13.66 -24.47 -9.81
N MET A 231 12.62 -24.86 -9.07
CA MET A 231 11.27 -25.00 -9.59
C MET A 231 10.69 -23.67 -10.08
N VAL A 232 10.84 -22.59 -9.30
CA VAL A 232 10.41 -21.24 -9.69
C VAL A 232 11.12 -20.83 -10.97
N ALA A 233 12.46 -20.86 -10.98
CA ALA A 233 13.26 -20.46 -12.13
C ALA A 233 12.92 -21.26 -13.40
N GLU A 234 12.64 -22.56 -13.28
CA GLU A 234 12.25 -23.39 -14.43
C GLU A 234 10.92 -22.96 -15.05
N GLN A 235 9.92 -22.59 -14.24
CA GLN A 235 8.67 -22.05 -14.79
C GLN A 235 8.84 -20.65 -15.37
N LEU A 236 9.65 -19.79 -14.76
CA LEU A 236 9.96 -18.48 -15.33
C LEU A 236 10.67 -18.58 -16.69
N LYS A 237 11.48 -19.62 -16.93
CA LYS A 237 12.05 -19.87 -18.28
C LYS A 237 10.97 -20.07 -19.34
N ARG A 238 9.81 -20.66 -19.00
CA ARG A 238 8.68 -20.78 -19.95
C ARG A 238 8.17 -19.40 -20.38
N LEU A 239 8.08 -18.45 -19.45
CA LEU A 239 7.69 -17.07 -19.75
C LEU A 239 8.72 -16.41 -20.68
N LYS A 240 10.00 -16.53 -20.35
CA LYS A 240 11.10 -16.02 -21.20
C LYS A 240 11.06 -16.61 -22.60
N GLN A 241 10.85 -17.92 -22.74
CA GLN A 241 10.72 -18.60 -24.05
C GLN A 241 9.52 -18.08 -24.86
N ALA A 242 8.46 -17.62 -24.20
CA ALA A 242 7.32 -16.97 -24.82
C ALA A 242 7.55 -15.48 -25.15
N GLY A 243 8.75 -14.95 -24.87
CA GLY A 243 9.10 -13.55 -25.11
C GLY A 243 8.63 -12.57 -24.04
N ILE A 244 8.13 -13.08 -22.90
CA ILE A 244 7.65 -12.28 -21.77
C ILE A 244 8.85 -11.97 -20.87
N GLN A 245 9.09 -10.69 -20.60
CA GLN A 245 10.14 -10.30 -19.65
C GLN A 245 9.66 -10.54 -18.23
N THR A 246 10.58 -10.92 -17.34
CA THR A 246 10.25 -11.14 -15.93
C THR A 246 11.39 -10.62 -15.07
N LEU A 247 11.04 -9.91 -14.01
CA LEU A 247 11.96 -9.30 -13.06
C LEU A 247 11.55 -9.71 -11.64
N VAL A 248 12.52 -10.17 -10.86
CA VAL A 248 12.32 -10.57 -9.46
C VAL A 248 13.28 -9.83 -8.54
N VAL A 249 12.90 -9.70 -7.26
CA VAL A 249 13.79 -9.35 -6.15
C VAL A 249 13.64 -10.42 -5.05
N PRO A 250 14.58 -10.58 -4.11
CA PRO A 250 14.38 -11.47 -2.98
C PRO A 250 13.35 -10.90 -1.99
N GLY A 251 12.63 -11.77 -1.29
CA GLY A 251 11.97 -11.45 -0.03
C GLY A 251 12.72 -12.02 1.18
N ASN A 252 12.19 -11.81 2.38
CA ASN A 252 12.89 -12.21 3.60
C ASN A 252 13.00 -13.73 3.75
N HIS A 253 12.22 -14.52 2.99
CA HIS A 253 12.28 -15.98 3.02
C HIS A 253 13.31 -16.58 2.06
N ASP A 254 13.84 -15.82 1.08
CA ASP A 254 14.49 -16.42 -0.09
C ASP A 254 15.98 -16.71 0.06
N VAL A 255 16.73 -15.96 0.88
CA VAL A 255 18.20 -16.03 0.89
C VAL A 255 18.71 -16.37 2.29
N ASN A 256 19.70 -17.26 2.36
CA ASN A 256 20.32 -17.71 3.61
C ASN A 256 19.29 -18.05 4.69
N ASN A 257 18.24 -18.79 4.35
CA ASN A 257 17.17 -19.04 5.31
C ASN A 257 17.52 -20.27 6.18
N PRO A 258 17.67 -20.11 7.51
CA PRO A 258 17.96 -21.23 8.40
C PRO A 258 16.74 -22.12 8.60
N HIS A 259 15.56 -21.69 8.15
CA HIS A 259 14.31 -22.42 8.20
C HIS A 259 13.96 -23.08 6.86
N ALA A 260 14.95 -23.52 6.10
CA ALA A 260 14.76 -24.42 4.96
C ALA A 260 14.59 -25.86 5.48
N TRP A 261 13.39 -26.46 5.41
CA TRP A 261 13.11 -27.80 5.98
C TRP A 261 12.63 -28.79 4.91
N VAL A 262 13.08 -30.04 5.03
CA VAL A 262 12.43 -31.23 4.47
C VAL A 262 11.56 -31.87 5.54
N PHE A 263 10.33 -32.23 5.19
CA PHE A 263 9.37 -32.90 6.06
C PHE A 263 9.29 -34.40 5.74
N ASP A 264 9.54 -35.24 6.75
CA ASP A 264 9.43 -36.70 6.65
C ASP A 264 8.66 -37.25 7.86
N GLY A 265 7.35 -37.39 7.67
CA GLY A 265 6.42 -37.86 8.69
C GLY A 265 6.36 -36.91 9.88
N ASP A 266 6.87 -37.37 11.02
CA ASP A 266 6.84 -36.65 12.29
C ASP A 266 8.16 -35.91 12.57
N THR A 267 9.09 -35.92 11.61
CA THR A 267 10.41 -35.32 11.75
C THR A 267 10.73 -34.40 10.59
N THR A 268 11.75 -33.60 10.80
CA THR A 268 12.27 -32.68 9.79
C THR A 268 13.78 -32.74 9.73
N SER A 269 14.31 -32.34 8.59
CA SER A 269 15.75 -32.18 8.38
C SER A 269 16.02 -30.92 7.57
N TYR A 270 17.24 -30.40 7.65
CA TYR A 270 17.61 -29.18 6.93
C TYR A 270 17.62 -29.43 5.41
N ALA A 271 16.91 -28.59 4.67
CA ALA A 271 17.01 -28.49 3.21
C ALA A 271 18.11 -27.49 2.86
N GLN A 272 18.85 -27.72 1.76
CA GLN A 272 19.83 -26.75 1.29
C GLN A 272 19.15 -25.42 0.95
N THR A 273 19.62 -24.32 1.57
CA THR A 273 19.25 -22.94 1.18
C THR A 273 20.22 -22.36 0.14
N VAL A 274 19.93 -21.17 -0.37
CA VAL A 274 20.74 -20.45 -1.37
C VAL A 274 21.44 -19.24 -0.77
N SER A 275 22.70 -18.99 -1.19
CA SER A 275 23.36 -17.71 -0.90
C SER A 275 22.85 -16.58 -1.79
N ALA A 276 23.18 -15.33 -1.46
CA ALA A 276 22.88 -14.20 -2.32
C ALA A 276 23.47 -14.36 -3.75
N ASN A 277 24.67 -14.95 -3.84
CA ASN A 277 25.29 -15.24 -5.14
C ASN A 277 24.54 -16.34 -5.90
N ASP A 278 24.13 -17.41 -5.21
CA ASP A 278 23.31 -18.47 -5.81
C ASP A 278 21.97 -17.92 -6.31
N PHE A 279 21.31 -17.06 -5.52
CA PHE A 279 20.07 -16.38 -5.93
C PHE A 279 20.27 -15.58 -7.22
N ALA A 280 21.32 -14.74 -7.27
CA ALA A 280 21.62 -13.95 -8.46
C ALA A 280 21.94 -14.81 -9.70
N GLU A 281 22.57 -15.98 -9.51
CA GLU A 281 22.87 -16.90 -10.62
C GLU A 281 21.63 -17.66 -11.09
N ILE A 282 20.83 -18.19 -10.15
CA ILE A 282 19.55 -18.89 -10.45
C ILE A 282 18.62 -17.95 -11.22
N TYR A 283 18.55 -16.69 -10.80
CA TYR A 283 17.69 -15.68 -11.40
C TYR A 283 18.43 -14.74 -12.38
N LYS A 284 19.57 -15.15 -12.92
CA LYS A 284 20.37 -14.36 -13.88
C LYS A 284 19.53 -13.80 -15.03
N ASP A 285 18.59 -14.58 -15.53
CA ASP A 285 17.73 -14.19 -16.64
C ASP A 285 16.54 -13.29 -16.25
N PHE A 286 16.36 -13.03 -14.96
CA PHE A 286 15.16 -12.39 -14.40
C PHE A 286 15.51 -11.14 -13.57
N GLY A 287 16.43 -10.33 -14.08
CA GLY A 287 16.87 -9.06 -13.49
C GLY A 287 18.37 -8.97 -13.18
N TYR A 288 19.06 -10.12 -13.15
CA TYR A 288 20.43 -10.20 -12.62
C TYR A 288 21.54 -10.37 -13.67
N GLY A 289 21.18 -10.42 -14.95
CA GLY A 289 22.10 -10.68 -16.07
C GLY A 289 22.76 -9.43 -16.63
N ASP A 290 23.51 -9.61 -17.72
CA ASP A 290 24.47 -8.63 -18.25
C ASP A 290 23.87 -7.27 -18.69
N LYS A 291 22.55 -7.19 -18.86
CA LYS A 291 21.85 -5.94 -19.21
C LYS A 291 21.52 -5.08 -18.00
N ALA A 292 21.59 -5.64 -16.79
CA ALA A 292 21.28 -4.93 -15.57
C ALA A 292 22.53 -4.25 -15.00
N VAL A 293 22.36 -3.03 -14.48
CA VAL A 293 23.35 -2.37 -13.63
C VAL A 293 23.14 -2.88 -12.20
N ARG A 294 24.17 -3.47 -11.59
CA ARG A 294 24.09 -4.08 -10.25
C ARG A 294 24.59 -3.14 -9.17
N ASP A 295 23.92 -3.12 -8.02
CA ASP A 295 24.54 -2.64 -6.79
C ASP A 295 25.56 -3.68 -6.28
N THR A 296 26.62 -3.22 -5.64
CA THR A 296 27.67 -4.08 -5.06
C THR A 296 27.43 -4.39 -3.58
N HIS A 297 26.44 -3.75 -2.94
CA HIS A 297 26.18 -3.89 -1.50
C HIS A 297 24.90 -4.69 -1.17
N SER A 298 24.11 -5.05 -2.18
CA SER A 298 22.88 -5.83 -2.06
C SER A 298 22.56 -6.57 -3.36
N LEU A 299 21.44 -7.31 -3.39
CA LEU A 299 20.84 -7.87 -4.61
C LEU A 299 19.99 -6.85 -5.39
N SER A 300 20.27 -5.55 -5.23
CA SER A 300 19.61 -4.52 -6.03
C SER A 300 20.16 -4.46 -7.47
N TYR A 301 19.31 -4.05 -8.41
CA TYR A 301 19.67 -3.84 -9.81
C TYR A 301 18.76 -2.83 -10.50
N ALA A 302 19.25 -2.27 -11.61
CA ALA A 302 18.49 -1.35 -12.46
C ALA A 302 18.56 -1.84 -13.91
N ILE A 303 17.42 -1.90 -14.58
CA ILE A 303 17.30 -2.38 -15.96
C ILE A 303 16.15 -1.65 -16.66
N GLU A 304 16.25 -1.46 -17.97
CA GLU A 304 15.18 -0.93 -18.80
C GLU A 304 14.49 -2.09 -19.55
N PRO A 305 13.46 -2.72 -18.97
CA PRO A 305 12.77 -3.83 -19.63
C PRO A 305 11.88 -3.33 -20.77
N LEU A 306 11.26 -2.15 -20.64
CA LEU A 306 10.35 -1.59 -21.62
C LEU A 306 10.87 -0.23 -22.09
N ASP A 307 10.53 0.15 -23.32
CA ASP A 307 11.01 1.41 -23.89
C ASP A 307 10.62 2.61 -23.02
N GLY A 308 11.63 3.35 -22.55
CA GLY A 308 11.45 4.52 -21.71
C GLY A 308 11.02 4.22 -20.27
N VAL A 309 11.10 2.98 -19.80
CA VAL A 309 10.75 2.56 -18.43
C VAL A 309 11.92 1.81 -17.80
N VAL A 310 12.53 2.40 -16.76
CA VAL A 310 13.55 1.76 -15.95
C VAL A 310 12.90 1.16 -14.70
N VAL A 311 13.18 -0.12 -14.45
CA VAL A 311 12.84 -0.79 -13.20
C VAL A 311 14.08 -0.85 -12.32
N ILE A 312 13.93 -0.43 -11.07
CA ILE A 312 14.93 -0.61 -10.03
C ILE A 312 14.39 -1.69 -9.08
N GLY A 313 15.00 -2.88 -9.14
CA GLY A 313 14.80 -3.93 -8.14
C GLY A 313 15.60 -3.57 -6.89
N ILE A 314 14.93 -3.43 -5.76
CA ILE A 314 15.47 -2.98 -4.48
C ILE A 314 15.48 -4.17 -3.51
N ASP A 315 16.67 -4.62 -3.15
CA ASP A 315 16.87 -5.58 -2.07
C ASP A 315 16.91 -4.83 -0.73
N ALA A 316 15.82 -4.96 0.03
CA ALA A 316 15.71 -4.46 1.40
C ALA A 316 15.90 -5.58 2.45
N CYS A 317 16.19 -6.81 2.03
CA CYS A 317 16.25 -7.94 2.94
C CYS A 317 17.50 -7.90 3.81
N ARG A 318 17.42 -8.57 4.97
CA ARG A 318 18.48 -8.62 5.99
C ARG A 318 19.04 -10.04 6.17
N TYR A 319 19.09 -10.83 5.09
CA TYR A 319 19.51 -12.24 5.14
C TYR A 319 20.95 -12.44 5.62
N GLU A 320 21.79 -11.41 5.62
CA GLU A 320 23.12 -11.45 6.23
C GLU A 320 23.09 -11.40 7.77
N ASP A 321 21.97 -11.02 8.37
CA ASP A 321 21.75 -11.02 9.82
C ASP A 321 21.09 -12.32 10.31
N ASN A 322 20.76 -13.25 9.40
CA ASN A 322 20.25 -14.56 9.77
C ASN A 322 21.30 -15.34 10.55
N THR A 323 20.87 -16.16 11.51
CA THR A 323 21.77 -16.96 12.35
C THR A 323 21.45 -18.43 12.24
N PHE A 324 22.50 -19.25 12.34
CA PHE A 324 22.44 -20.70 12.15
C PHE A 324 23.04 -21.43 13.35
N LYS A 325 22.31 -22.39 13.92
CA LYS A 325 22.84 -23.27 14.96
C LYS A 325 24.01 -24.12 14.47
N SER A 326 23.98 -24.51 13.20
CA SER A 326 25.08 -25.23 12.54
C SER A 326 26.38 -24.42 12.52
N GLU A 327 26.30 -23.09 12.62
CA GLU A 327 27.44 -22.17 12.65
C GLU A 327 27.77 -21.68 14.08
N GLY A 328 27.14 -22.26 15.10
CA GLY A 328 27.43 -21.99 16.51
C GLY A 328 26.56 -20.91 17.16
N ALA A 329 25.47 -20.46 16.50
CA ALA A 329 24.47 -19.62 17.15
C ALA A 329 23.61 -20.41 18.15
N GLU A 330 23.02 -19.72 19.12
CA GLU A 330 22.13 -20.33 20.12
C GLU A 330 20.82 -20.85 19.50
N ALA A 331 20.33 -20.15 18.46
CA ALA A 331 19.09 -20.46 17.77
C ALA A 331 19.21 -20.15 16.27
N ASP A 332 18.34 -20.79 15.48
CA ASP A 332 18.14 -20.50 14.07
C ASP A 332 17.18 -19.31 13.95
N VAL A 333 17.65 -18.18 13.42
CA VAL A 333 16.86 -16.94 13.33
C VAL A 333 16.82 -16.44 11.89
N CYS A 334 15.62 -16.30 11.35
CA CYS A 334 15.35 -15.62 10.08
C CYS A 334 14.87 -14.19 10.38
N VAL A 335 15.52 -13.18 9.80
CA VAL A 335 15.19 -11.77 10.03
C VAL A 335 14.09 -11.32 9.08
N THR A 336 12.92 -10.99 9.64
CA THR A 336 11.73 -10.54 8.89
C THR A 336 11.82 -9.07 8.46
N SER A 337 12.49 -8.21 9.23
CA SER A 337 12.53 -6.77 8.97
C SER A 337 13.39 -6.41 7.76
N GLY A 338 13.08 -5.27 7.14
CA GLY A 338 13.79 -4.76 5.98
C GLY A 338 14.61 -3.52 6.29
N ARG A 339 15.74 -3.33 5.60
CA ARG A 339 16.54 -2.11 5.62
C ARG A 339 17.09 -1.81 4.23
N ILE A 340 17.25 -0.54 3.88
CA ILE A 340 18.07 -0.14 2.74
C ILE A 340 19.39 0.44 3.28
N LYS A 341 20.51 -0.17 2.88
CA LYS A 341 21.85 0.32 3.25
C LYS A 341 22.08 1.71 2.67
N PRO A 342 22.80 2.62 3.36
CA PRO A 342 23.08 3.96 2.84
C PRO A 342 23.72 3.98 1.45
N GLU A 343 24.64 3.04 1.18
CA GLU A 343 25.30 2.87 -0.11
C GLU A 343 24.30 2.47 -1.21
N THR A 344 23.41 1.52 -0.89
CA THR A 344 22.34 1.08 -1.78
C THR A 344 21.35 2.21 -2.04
N LEU A 345 20.97 3.01 -1.03
CA LEU A 345 20.07 4.17 -1.21
C LEU A 345 20.70 5.21 -2.14
N ALA A 346 21.97 5.56 -1.93
CA ALA A 346 22.70 6.48 -2.79
C ALA A 346 22.82 5.95 -4.24
N TRP A 347 23.03 4.64 -4.39
CA TRP A 347 23.04 3.98 -5.69
C TRP A 347 21.67 4.05 -6.37
N ILE A 348 20.56 3.76 -5.66
CA ILE A 348 19.19 3.87 -6.18
C ILE A 348 18.91 5.30 -6.67
N GLN A 349 19.25 6.31 -5.87
CA GLN A 349 19.08 7.70 -6.25
C GLN A 349 19.85 8.05 -7.53
N THR A 350 21.05 7.49 -7.70
CA THR A 350 21.88 7.69 -8.89
C THR A 350 21.21 7.09 -10.13
N GLN A 351 20.78 5.82 -10.05
CA GLN A 351 20.12 5.13 -11.17
C GLN A 351 18.82 5.82 -11.57
N ALA A 352 18.00 6.20 -10.59
CA ALA A 352 16.75 6.89 -10.82
C ALA A 352 16.99 8.26 -11.48
N ARG A 353 17.87 9.10 -10.92
CA ARG A 353 18.19 10.41 -11.50
C ARG A 353 18.76 10.30 -12.91
N GLU A 354 19.60 9.30 -13.19
CA GLU A 354 20.12 9.07 -14.53
C GLU A 354 19.01 8.72 -15.52
N ALA A 355 18.11 7.80 -15.16
CA ALA A 355 16.96 7.43 -15.96
C ALA A 355 16.03 8.64 -16.23
N ARG A 356 15.71 9.41 -15.18
CA ARG A 356 14.92 10.65 -15.29
C ARG A 356 15.59 11.69 -16.18
N SER A 357 16.91 11.84 -16.12
CA SER A 357 17.66 12.77 -16.97
C SER A 357 17.60 12.42 -18.47
N LYS A 358 17.35 11.14 -18.77
CA LYS A 358 17.11 10.61 -20.12
C LYS A 358 15.62 10.63 -20.50
N GLY A 359 14.77 11.20 -19.66
CA GLY A 359 13.32 11.30 -19.90
C GLY A 359 12.54 10.01 -19.64
N LYS A 360 13.14 9.02 -18.97
CA LYS A 360 12.52 7.72 -18.70
C LYS A 360 11.71 7.77 -17.41
N GLN A 361 10.68 6.92 -17.31
CA GLN A 361 10.01 6.65 -16.04
C GLN A 361 10.85 5.68 -15.20
N VAL A 362 10.66 5.74 -13.89
CA VAL A 362 11.33 4.85 -12.93
C VAL A 362 10.28 4.18 -12.05
N LEU A 363 10.31 2.85 -12.01
CA LEU A 363 9.48 2.01 -11.15
C LEU A 363 10.37 1.31 -10.14
N GLY A 364 9.99 1.33 -8.87
CA GLY A 364 10.61 0.52 -7.83
C GLY A 364 9.93 -0.84 -7.72
N VAL A 365 10.70 -1.89 -7.42
CA VAL A 365 10.18 -3.20 -7.01
C VAL A 365 10.95 -3.60 -5.77
N MET A 366 10.27 -3.75 -4.64
CA MET A 366 10.86 -4.00 -3.32
C MET A 366 9.98 -4.99 -2.58
N HIS A 367 10.52 -5.81 -1.69
CA HIS A 367 9.67 -6.73 -0.94
C HIS A 367 8.89 -6.03 0.19
N HIS A 368 9.61 -5.34 1.10
CA HIS A 368 9.02 -4.60 2.22
C HIS A 368 8.26 -3.35 1.78
N ASN A 369 7.30 -2.92 2.61
CA ASN A 369 6.54 -1.69 2.37
C ASN A 369 7.40 -0.44 2.62
N LEU A 370 7.14 0.61 1.85
CA LEU A 370 7.72 1.95 1.92
C LEU A 370 6.78 2.96 2.60
N VAL A 371 5.47 2.80 2.47
CA VAL A 371 4.43 3.62 3.09
C VAL A 371 3.63 2.72 4.03
N GLU A 372 3.20 3.27 5.17
CA GLU A 372 2.28 2.55 6.05
C GLU A 372 0.91 2.38 5.36
N HIS A 373 0.44 1.14 5.20
CA HIS A 373 -0.87 0.80 4.62
C HIS A 373 -2.03 0.92 5.63
N PHE A 374 -1.70 1.15 6.90
CA PHE A 374 -2.63 1.61 7.92
C PHE A 374 -1.83 2.37 8.99
N ASN A 375 -2.48 3.28 9.71
CA ASN A 375 -1.81 4.11 10.70
C ASN A 375 -1.04 3.26 11.72
N ALA A 376 0.21 3.64 12.00
CA ALA A 376 1.09 2.98 12.96
C ALA A 376 1.54 1.56 12.57
N GLN A 377 1.41 1.16 11.30
CA GLN A 377 1.98 -0.09 10.79
C GLN A 377 3.46 -0.24 11.16
N ALA A 378 4.29 0.80 10.99
CA ALA A 378 5.70 0.78 11.33
C ALA A 378 5.98 0.68 12.84
N THR A 379 4.96 0.83 13.70
CA THR A 379 5.07 0.62 15.15
C THR A 379 4.56 -0.74 15.57
N ILE A 380 3.42 -1.18 15.04
CA ILE A 380 2.70 -2.39 15.51
C ILE A 380 2.99 -3.62 14.64
N ALA A 381 3.48 -3.39 13.43
CA ALA A 381 3.89 -4.37 12.43
C ALA A 381 5.21 -3.90 11.81
N ALA A 382 6.15 -3.43 12.65
CA ALA A 382 7.40 -2.81 12.23
C ALA A 382 8.21 -3.63 11.20
N PRO A 383 8.33 -4.97 11.32
CA PRO A 383 9.09 -5.76 10.35
C PRO A 383 8.55 -5.73 8.90
N TYR A 384 7.33 -5.22 8.66
CA TYR A 384 6.73 -5.15 7.32
C TYR A 384 7.04 -3.86 6.58
N VAL A 385 7.52 -2.85 7.29
CA VAL A 385 7.89 -1.55 6.73
C VAL A 385 9.41 -1.46 6.77
N VAL A 386 10.02 -0.94 5.72
CA VAL A 386 11.47 -0.75 5.67
C VAL A 386 11.93 0.20 6.80
N ASP A 387 13.06 -0.12 7.44
CA ASP A 387 13.69 0.75 8.43
C ASP A 387 13.91 2.17 7.84
N GLU A 388 13.67 3.21 8.64
CA GLU A 388 13.79 4.62 8.23
C GLU A 388 12.94 4.96 6.97
N ALA A 389 11.73 4.39 6.89
CA ALA A 389 10.85 4.53 5.73
C ALA A 389 10.57 5.98 5.30
N ALA A 390 10.49 6.93 6.23
CA ALA A 390 10.24 8.34 5.88
C ALA A 390 11.40 8.95 5.08
N GLU A 391 12.63 8.69 5.51
CA GLU A 391 13.87 9.13 4.90
C GLU A 391 14.07 8.46 3.54
N VAL A 392 13.85 7.14 3.47
CA VAL A 392 13.91 6.38 2.21
C VAL A 392 12.88 6.91 1.22
N ARG A 393 11.63 7.09 1.65
CA ARG A 393 10.54 7.56 0.80
C ARG A 393 10.81 8.95 0.26
N LYS A 394 11.31 9.87 1.10
CA LYS A 394 11.76 11.19 0.68
C LYS A 394 12.87 11.09 -0.38
N ALA A 395 13.89 10.28 -0.13
CA ALA A 395 15.01 10.10 -1.05
C ALA A 395 14.58 9.53 -2.42
N LEU A 396 13.64 8.58 -2.43
CA LEU A 396 13.06 7.99 -3.65
C LEU A 396 12.20 8.99 -4.42
N MET A 397 11.32 9.72 -3.74
CA MET A 397 10.54 10.81 -4.34
C MET A 397 11.47 11.84 -4.99
N GLU A 398 12.46 12.34 -4.27
CA GLU A 398 13.42 13.32 -4.78
C GLU A 398 14.20 12.82 -5.99
N ALA A 399 14.52 11.52 -6.04
CA ALA A 399 15.18 10.89 -7.19
C ALA A 399 14.25 10.67 -8.40
N GLY A 400 12.94 10.89 -8.25
CA GLY A 400 11.95 10.80 -9.32
C GLY A 400 11.24 9.45 -9.44
N VAL A 401 11.30 8.64 -8.38
CA VAL A 401 10.52 7.40 -8.26
C VAL A 401 9.10 7.75 -7.81
N ARG A 402 8.10 7.17 -8.48
CA ARG A 402 6.67 7.48 -8.29
C ARG A 402 5.86 6.34 -7.75
N VAL A 403 6.22 5.13 -8.14
CA VAL A 403 5.50 3.91 -7.84
C VAL A 403 6.54 2.90 -7.41
N VAL A 404 6.31 2.28 -6.27
CA VAL A 404 7.06 1.12 -5.79
C VAL A 404 6.07 -0.03 -5.65
N PHE A 405 6.35 -1.15 -6.30
CA PHE A 405 5.56 -2.37 -6.15
C PHE A 405 6.15 -3.19 -5.00
N THR A 406 5.31 -3.53 -4.04
CA THR A 406 5.67 -4.21 -2.77
C THR A 406 4.82 -5.44 -2.50
N GLY A 407 5.17 -6.18 -1.44
CA GLY A 407 4.54 -7.43 -1.02
C GLY A 407 4.61 -7.60 0.50
N HIS A 408 5.13 -8.74 0.96
CA HIS A 408 5.52 -9.07 2.35
C HIS A 408 4.36 -9.21 3.35
N PHE A 409 3.54 -8.16 3.47
CA PHE A 409 2.38 -8.16 4.37
C PHE A 409 1.19 -8.97 3.79
N HIS A 410 1.31 -9.39 2.52
CA HIS A 410 0.31 -10.12 1.73
C HIS A 410 -1.06 -9.44 1.69
N ILE A 411 -1.10 -8.11 1.65
CA ILE A 411 -2.34 -7.36 1.48
C ILE A 411 -2.42 -6.78 0.07
N GLN A 412 -3.63 -6.73 -0.46
CA GLN A 412 -3.91 -6.09 -1.72
C GLN A 412 -4.34 -4.65 -1.45
N ASP A 413 -3.38 -3.73 -1.40
CA ASP A 413 -3.63 -2.34 -0.97
C ASP A 413 -2.71 -1.36 -1.69
N VAL A 414 -3.14 -0.11 -1.86
CA VAL A 414 -2.30 0.97 -2.39
C VAL A 414 -2.24 2.12 -1.40
N ALA A 415 -1.08 2.34 -0.80
CA ALA A 415 -0.84 3.48 0.06
C ALA A 415 -0.18 4.63 -0.70
N LYS A 416 -0.52 5.86 -0.35
CA LYS A 416 0.05 7.06 -0.98
C LYS A 416 0.50 8.07 0.06
N ASP A 417 1.67 8.64 -0.16
CA ASP A 417 2.17 9.78 0.61
C ASP A 417 2.57 10.94 -0.30
N TYR A 418 2.58 12.14 0.28
CA TYR A 418 2.98 13.39 -0.37
C TYR A 418 4.31 13.87 0.18
N ASN A 419 5.01 14.69 -0.59
CA ASN A 419 6.08 15.52 -0.01
C ASN A 419 5.50 16.64 0.87
N GLU A 420 6.36 17.34 1.63
CA GLU A 420 5.91 18.35 2.61
C GLU A 420 5.08 19.49 1.99
N THR A 421 5.24 19.75 0.69
CA THR A 421 4.53 20.82 -0.04
C THR A 421 3.32 20.32 -0.84
N ARG A 422 3.04 19.01 -0.84
CA ARG A 422 1.99 18.34 -1.65
C ARG A 422 2.05 18.63 -3.15
N THR A 423 3.23 19.03 -3.63
CA THR A 423 3.51 19.21 -5.06
C THR A 423 3.83 17.89 -5.73
N ASP A 424 3.89 16.83 -4.94
CA ASP A 424 4.44 15.56 -5.32
C ASP A 424 3.90 14.39 -4.50
N SER A 425 3.95 13.19 -5.06
CA SER A 425 3.56 11.98 -4.34
C SER A 425 4.32 10.74 -4.80
N ILE A 426 4.28 9.73 -3.95
CA ILE A 426 4.72 8.37 -4.22
C ILE A 426 3.64 7.38 -3.78
N TYR A 427 3.49 6.35 -4.59
CA TYR A 427 2.55 5.26 -4.39
C TYR A 427 3.33 4.01 -4.01
N ASP A 428 2.91 3.39 -2.91
CA ASP A 428 3.31 2.06 -2.50
C ASP A 428 2.19 1.09 -2.87
N VAL A 429 2.46 0.23 -3.85
CA VAL A 429 1.50 -0.70 -4.42
C VAL A 429 1.81 -2.09 -3.88
N SER A 430 1.24 -2.41 -2.71
CA SER A 430 1.33 -3.74 -2.11
C SER A 430 0.43 -4.71 -2.89
N THR A 431 1.02 -5.77 -3.42
CA THR A 431 0.29 -6.87 -4.04
C THR A 431 0.18 -8.02 -3.06
N GLY A 432 -1.03 -8.51 -2.81
CA GLY A 432 -1.20 -9.61 -1.88
C GLY A 432 -0.60 -10.93 -2.39
N SER A 433 -0.41 -11.89 -1.48
CA SER A 433 0.18 -13.19 -1.81
C SER A 433 -0.72 -14.04 -2.68
N THR A 434 -0.18 -14.62 -3.76
CA THR A 434 -0.96 -15.55 -4.59
C THR A 434 -1.38 -16.83 -3.85
N VAL A 435 -0.70 -17.16 -2.74
CA VAL A 435 -1.00 -18.34 -1.93
C VAL A 435 -1.72 -18.00 -0.62
N THR A 436 -2.13 -16.76 -0.42
CA THR A 436 -3.01 -16.42 0.70
C THR A 436 -4.28 -15.77 0.21
N TYR A 437 -5.43 -16.17 0.76
CA TYR A 437 -6.71 -15.56 0.43
C TYR A 437 -6.65 -14.02 0.47
N PRO A 438 -7.16 -13.30 -0.56
CA PRO A 438 -7.99 -13.76 -1.69
C PRO A 438 -7.22 -14.26 -2.93
N CYS A 439 -5.92 -14.54 -2.78
CA CYS A 439 -5.01 -14.97 -3.84
C CYS A 439 -4.95 -13.96 -5.01
N PRO A 440 -4.56 -12.69 -4.76
CA PRO A 440 -4.59 -11.65 -5.76
C PRO A 440 -3.37 -11.63 -6.69
N PHE A 441 -3.53 -10.86 -7.76
CA PHE A 441 -2.46 -10.34 -8.62
C PHE A 441 -2.92 -9.00 -9.23
N ARG A 442 -1.99 -8.20 -9.76
CA ARG A 442 -2.30 -6.92 -10.42
C ARG A 442 -2.01 -6.96 -11.90
N LEU A 443 -2.86 -6.28 -12.67
CA LEU A 443 -2.60 -5.88 -14.04
C LEU A 443 -2.28 -4.39 -14.03
N VAL A 444 -1.24 -3.99 -14.74
CA VAL A 444 -0.81 -2.60 -14.86
C VAL A 444 -0.60 -2.29 -16.32
N ARG A 445 -1.05 -1.13 -16.78
CA ARG A 445 -0.83 -0.66 -18.15
C ARG A 445 -0.21 0.73 -18.14
N LEU A 446 0.89 0.89 -18.86
CA LEU A 446 1.42 2.20 -19.21
C LEU A 446 0.92 2.61 -20.60
N ASN A 447 0.53 3.88 -20.73
CA ASN A 447 0.20 4.44 -22.04
C ASN A 447 1.45 4.58 -22.94
N ASP A 448 1.25 4.93 -24.21
CA ASP A 448 2.34 5.01 -25.20
C ASP A 448 3.53 5.88 -24.76
N ASP A 449 3.26 7.04 -24.13
CA ASP A 449 4.28 8.00 -23.69
C ASP A 449 4.72 7.82 -22.22
N ASN A 450 4.28 6.75 -21.57
CA ASN A 450 4.55 6.43 -20.17
C ASN A 450 4.15 7.55 -19.17
N SER A 451 3.23 8.44 -19.54
CA SER A 451 2.74 9.52 -18.65
C SER A 451 1.49 9.15 -17.84
N GLN A 452 0.90 8.00 -18.11
CA GLN A 452 -0.21 7.45 -17.34
C GLN A 452 0.03 5.96 -17.09
N MET A 453 -0.19 5.55 -15.84
CA MET A 453 -0.18 4.16 -15.41
C MET A 453 -1.55 3.81 -14.85
N ASP A 454 -2.23 2.87 -15.45
CA ASP A 454 -3.50 2.35 -14.93
C ASP A 454 -3.26 1.00 -14.26
N LEU A 455 -3.91 0.77 -13.14
CA LEU A 455 -3.74 -0.41 -12.32
C LEU A 455 -5.08 -1.09 -12.05
N GLN A 456 -5.10 -2.42 -12.08
CA GLN A 456 -6.25 -3.24 -11.75
C GLN A 456 -5.88 -4.44 -10.86
N GLY A 457 -6.53 -4.59 -9.72
CA GLY A 457 -6.51 -5.80 -8.90
C GLY A 457 -7.36 -6.91 -9.50
N LYS A 458 -6.88 -8.15 -9.44
CA LYS A 458 -7.58 -9.36 -9.87
C LYS A 458 -7.32 -10.48 -8.86
N TYR A 459 -8.20 -11.48 -8.84
CA TYR A 459 -8.10 -12.67 -8.00
C TYR A 459 -8.00 -13.94 -8.85
N ILE A 460 -7.27 -14.94 -8.36
CA ILE A 460 -7.27 -16.27 -8.95
C ILE A 460 -8.65 -16.90 -8.74
N LYS A 461 -9.37 -17.16 -9.83
CA LYS A 461 -10.74 -17.69 -9.77
C LYS A 461 -10.79 -19.22 -9.71
N SER A 462 -9.81 -19.88 -10.34
CA SER A 462 -9.78 -21.33 -10.46
C SER A 462 -8.34 -21.83 -10.55
N VAL A 463 -8.07 -23.00 -9.96
CA VAL A 463 -6.76 -23.68 -9.96
C VAL A 463 -6.97 -25.16 -10.24
N ASN A 464 -6.05 -25.79 -10.98
CA ASN A 464 -6.02 -27.24 -11.12
C ASN A 464 -5.23 -27.85 -9.96
N LEU A 465 -5.90 -28.24 -8.89
CA LEU A 465 -5.28 -28.84 -7.71
C LEU A 465 -5.16 -30.35 -7.90
N GLY A 466 -3.94 -30.89 -7.88
CA GLY A 466 -3.71 -32.33 -8.04
C GLY A 466 -4.26 -32.92 -9.36
N GLY A 467 -4.43 -32.09 -10.39
CA GLY A 467 -5.02 -32.48 -11.68
C GLY A 467 -6.54 -32.32 -11.78
N GLU A 468 -7.21 -31.88 -10.71
CA GLU A 468 -8.64 -31.60 -10.69
C GLU A 468 -8.91 -30.09 -10.66
N LEU A 469 -9.86 -29.62 -11.49
CA LEU A 469 -10.20 -28.20 -11.56
C LEU A 469 -11.06 -27.78 -10.36
N GLN A 470 -10.46 -27.02 -9.43
CA GLN A 470 -11.19 -26.29 -8.40
C GLN A 470 -11.77 -25.01 -9.02
N LYS A 471 -13.05 -25.04 -9.40
CA LYS A 471 -13.73 -23.93 -10.11
C LYS A 471 -14.04 -22.72 -9.24
N ASP A 472 -14.27 -22.93 -7.95
CA ASP A 472 -14.43 -21.88 -6.95
C ASP A 472 -13.21 -21.89 -6.03
N PHE A 473 -12.09 -21.42 -6.55
CA PHE A 473 -10.85 -21.37 -5.79
C PHE A 473 -10.89 -20.28 -4.71
N GLY A 474 -11.62 -19.18 -4.96
CA GLY A 474 -11.82 -18.12 -3.97
C GLY A 474 -12.51 -18.63 -2.69
N GLY A 475 -13.63 -19.35 -2.83
CA GLY A 475 -14.32 -19.96 -1.68
C GLY A 475 -13.46 -21.01 -0.98
N TYR A 476 -12.70 -21.81 -1.74
CA TYR A 476 -11.74 -22.78 -1.19
C TYR A 476 -10.66 -22.11 -0.31
N ALA A 477 -10.00 -21.08 -0.85
CA ALA A 477 -8.95 -20.35 -0.14
C ALA A 477 -9.48 -19.61 1.09
N GLN A 478 -10.70 -19.05 1.00
CA GLN A 478 -11.36 -18.40 2.14
C GLN A 478 -11.60 -19.41 3.27
N GLN A 479 -12.10 -20.59 2.94
CA GLN A 479 -12.38 -21.63 3.93
C GLN A 479 -11.10 -22.06 4.66
N LYS A 480 -10.01 -22.27 3.91
CA LYS A 480 -8.71 -22.64 4.48
C LYS A 480 -8.18 -21.58 5.46
N LEU A 481 -8.27 -20.31 5.08
CA LEU A 481 -7.90 -19.19 5.97
C LEU A 481 -8.75 -19.22 7.25
N VAL A 482 -10.07 -19.34 7.12
CA VAL A 482 -11.00 -19.37 8.27
C VAL A 482 -10.70 -20.54 9.20
N ASP A 483 -10.44 -21.73 8.65
CA ASP A 483 -10.11 -22.93 9.42
C ASP A 483 -8.76 -22.81 10.15
N GLY A 484 -7.80 -22.09 9.56
CA GLY A 484 -6.46 -21.86 10.11
C GLY A 484 -6.34 -20.66 11.07
N LEU A 485 -7.28 -19.71 11.03
CA LEU A 485 -7.17 -18.47 11.82
C LEU A 485 -7.18 -18.73 13.34
N MET A 486 -8.01 -19.66 13.81
CA MET A 486 -8.15 -19.92 15.25
C MET A 486 -6.91 -20.61 15.85
N PRO A 487 -6.36 -21.67 15.23
CA PRO A 487 -5.04 -22.22 15.62
C PRO A 487 -3.93 -21.16 15.64
N MET A 488 -3.92 -20.26 14.64
CA MET A 488 -2.92 -19.20 14.54
C MET A 488 -3.01 -18.19 15.69
N ILE A 489 -4.22 -17.75 16.05
CA ILE A 489 -4.44 -16.90 17.25
C ILE A 489 -3.93 -17.62 18.50
N GLY A 490 -4.20 -18.92 18.64
CA GLY A 490 -3.72 -19.72 19.76
C GLY A 490 -2.21 -19.79 19.86
N SER A 491 -1.52 -20.04 18.73
CA SER A 491 -0.05 -20.03 18.67
C SER A 491 0.52 -18.68 19.09
N LEU A 492 -0.07 -17.58 18.59
CA LEU A 492 0.40 -16.24 18.89
C LEU A 492 0.22 -15.88 20.38
N VAL A 493 -0.91 -16.26 20.98
CA VAL A 493 -1.12 -16.08 22.42
C VAL A 493 -0.11 -16.88 23.24
N ALA A 494 0.21 -18.11 22.82
CA ALA A 494 1.21 -18.94 23.47
C ALA A 494 2.62 -18.35 23.37
N ASP A 495 3.03 -17.89 22.19
CA ASP A 495 4.37 -17.31 21.95
C ASP A 495 4.63 -16.05 22.79
N TYR A 496 3.59 -15.23 23.00
CA TYR A 496 3.68 -13.99 23.79
C TYR A 496 3.25 -14.17 25.25
N TRP A 497 3.02 -15.40 25.71
CA TRP A 497 2.43 -15.65 27.02
C TRP A 497 3.22 -15.01 28.18
N ASP A 498 4.55 -15.12 28.16
CA ASP A 498 5.40 -14.55 29.20
C ASP A 498 5.36 -13.02 29.22
N VAL A 499 5.36 -12.39 28.05
CA VAL A 499 5.24 -10.92 27.91
C VAL A 499 3.86 -10.45 28.37
N ILE A 500 2.81 -11.18 27.98
CA ILE A 500 1.43 -10.92 28.41
C ILE A 500 1.37 -10.97 29.94
N ASN A 501 1.93 -12.02 30.56
CA ASN A 501 1.96 -12.18 32.01
C ASN A 501 2.78 -11.09 32.70
N GLU A 502 3.95 -10.72 32.18
CA GLU A 502 4.76 -9.64 32.73
C GLU A 502 3.99 -8.31 32.71
N VAL A 503 3.38 -7.97 31.58
CA VAL A 503 2.56 -6.76 31.43
C VAL A 503 1.34 -6.78 32.36
N VAL A 504 0.68 -7.93 32.49
CA VAL A 504 -0.48 -8.11 33.36
C VAL A 504 -0.05 -7.97 34.83
N ASN A 505 0.94 -8.72 35.29
CA ASN A 505 1.43 -8.71 36.67
C ASN A 505 2.01 -7.35 37.10
N ALA A 506 2.76 -6.67 36.23
CA ALA A 506 3.35 -5.37 36.53
C ALA A 506 2.31 -4.25 36.71
N ASN A 507 1.09 -4.43 36.18
CA ASN A 507 0.10 -3.36 36.14
C ASN A 507 -1.24 -3.73 36.85
N LEU A 508 -1.37 -4.94 37.41
CA LEU A 508 -2.58 -5.40 38.13
C LEU A 508 -2.78 -4.79 39.53
N GLY A 509 -1.77 -4.15 40.12
CA GLY A 509 -1.89 -3.31 41.32
C GLY A 509 -2.84 -3.83 42.43
N SER A 510 -3.61 -2.93 43.05
CA SER A 510 -4.58 -3.23 44.12
C SER A 510 -5.87 -3.94 43.66
N LEU A 511 -6.01 -4.22 42.37
CA LEU A 511 -7.14 -4.93 41.77
C LEU A 511 -6.86 -6.43 41.57
N GLY A 512 -5.63 -6.89 41.81
CA GLY A 512 -5.18 -8.25 41.49
C GLY A 512 -6.00 -9.40 42.09
N GLY A 513 -6.72 -9.18 43.21
CA GLY A 513 -7.62 -10.18 43.79
C GLY A 513 -9.02 -10.24 43.17
N LEU A 514 -9.38 -9.29 42.30
CA LEU A 514 -10.72 -9.13 41.70
C LEU A 514 -10.73 -9.36 40.18
N VAL A 515 -9.56 -9.45 39.54
CA VAL A 515 -9.42 -9.73 38.10
C VAL A 515 -9.20 -11.24 37.93
N LYS A 516 -10.08 -11.89 37.16
CA LYS A 516 -9.93 -13.28 36.75
C LYS A 516 -9.22 -13.34 35.40
N PHE A 517 -7.92 -13.02 35.42
CA PHE A 517 -7.11 -13.20 34.22
C PHE A 517 -6.92 -14.71 33.96
N PRO A 518 -6.98 -15.18 32.71
CA PRO A 518 -6.72 -16.58 32.39
C PRO A 518 -5.36 -17.06 32.92
N GLU A 519 -5.31 -18.29 33.42
CA GLU A 519 -4.07 -18.89 33.94
C GLU A 519 -3.26 -19.62 32.87
N THR A 520 -3.83 -19.84 31.69
CA THR A 520 -3.17 -20.51 30.57
C THR A 520 -3.40 -19.77 29.24
N PRO A 521 -2.48 -19.88 28.27
CA PRO A 521 -2.64 -19.28 26.95
C PRO A 521 -3.87 -19.82 26.19
N GLU A 522 -4.24 -21.09 26.40
CA GLU A 522 -5.43 -21.69 25.79
C GLU A 522 -6.71 -21.03 26.32
N ALA A 523 -6.80 -20.82 27.64
CA ALA A 523 -7.95 -20.15 28.25
C ALA A 523 -8.08 -18.68 27.80
N LEU A 524 -6.95 -17.99 27.59
CA LEU A 524 -6.97 -16.65 27.00
C LEU A 524 -7.38 -16.69 25.52
N THR A 525 -6.90 -17.67 24.76
CA THR A 525 -7.27 -17.87 23.35
C THR A 525 -8.77 -18.11 23.21
N GLU A 526 -9.34 -19.05 23.97
CA GLU A 526 -10.78 -19.32 23.97
C GLU A 526 -11.59 -18.06 24.28
N MET A 527 -11.15 -17.27 25.27
CA MET A 527 -11.79 -16.02 25.64
C MET A 527 -11.74 -14.97 24.53
N LEU A 528 -10.59 -14.82 23.86
CA LEU A 528 -10.43 -13.90 22.74
C LEU A 528 -11.29 -14.32 21.55
N VAL A 529 -11.30 -15.61 21.20
CA VAL A 529 -12.12 -16.15 20.11
C VAL A 529 -13.60 -15.98 20.40
N GLU A 530 -14.05 -16.23 21.63
CA GLU A 530 -15.46 -16.04 22.00
C GLU A 530 -15.88 -14.56 21.96
N CYS A 531 -14.98 -13.64 22.33
CA CYS A 531 -15.31 -12.23 22.39
C CYS A 531 -15.17 -11.50 21.04
N LEU A 532 -14.17 -11.86 20.23
CA LEU A 532 -13.77 -11.08 19.05
C LEU A 532 -13.75 -11.91 17.78
N GLY A 533 -13.92 -13.23 17.83
CA GLY A 533 -13.59 -14.13 16.72
C GLY A 533 -14.31 -13.83 15.41
N GLU A 534 -15.63 -13.57 15.45
CA GLU A 534 -16.40 -13.27 14.23
C GLU A 534 -16.03 -11.91 13.64
N GLU A 535 -15.96 -10.87 14.47
CA GLU A 535 -15.63 -9.53 14.02
C GLU A 535 -14.16 -9.41 13.57
N ALA A 536 -13.25 -10.12 14.21
CA ALA A 536 -11.84 -10.20 13.84
C ALA A 536 -11.65 -10.87 12.48
N VAL A 537 -12.33 -12.01 12.24
CA VAL A 537 -12.34 -12.67 10.91
C VAL A 537 -12.88 -11.70 9.87
N GLN A 538 -14.00 -11.04 10.15
CA GLN A 538 -14.61 -10.12 9.20
C GLN A 538 -13.71 -8.92 8.92
N ALA A 539 -13.00 -8.38 9.91
CA ALA A 539 -12.04 -7.29 9.73
C ALA A 539 -10.85 -7.74 8.87
N TYR A 540 -10.30 -8.92 9.14
CA TYR A 540 -9.20 -9.47 8.35
C TYR A 540 -9.60 -9.75 6.90
N LEU A 541 -10.78 -10.33 6.67
CA LEU A 541 -11.32 -10.55 5.32
C LEU A 541 -11.61 -9.24 4.59
N THR A 542 -12.12 -8.23 5.32
CA THR A 542 -12.36 -6.88 4.78
C THR A 542 -11.08 -6.30 4.23
N PHE A 543 -10.04 -6.32 5.05
CA PHE A 543 -8.73 -5.81 4.70
C PHE A 543 -8.03 -6.62 3.59
N SER A 544 -8.12 -7.94 3.62
CA SER A 544 -7.46 -8.81 2.64
C SER A 544 -8.07 -8.72 1.23
N GLU A 545 -9.37 -8.46 1.13
CA GLU A 545 -10.13 -8.39 -0.14
C GLU A 545 -10.08 -7.02 -0.84
N SER A 546 -9.26 -6.08 -0.34
CA SER A 546 -9.31 -4.66 -0.69
C SER A 546 -10.65 -4.01 -0.31
N ASN A 547 -10.63 -2.88 0.39
CA ASN A 547 -11.82 -2.36 1.07
C ASN A 547 -12.82 -1.63 0.15
N GLU A 548 -12.58 -1.62 -1.16
CA GLU A 548 -13.33 -0.85 -2.18
C GLU A 548 -14.79 -1.29 -2.36
N HIS A 549 -15.15 -2.49 -1.89
CA HIS A 549 -16.51 -3.00 -1.94
C HIS A 549 -17.31 -2.69 -0.68
N LYS A 550 -17.49 -1.39 -0.35
CA LYS A 550 -18.52 -0.87 0.59
C LYS A 550 -18.91 -1.83 1.72
N LYS A 551 -17.94 -2.32 2.48
CA LYS A 551 -18.21 -3.00 3.75
C LYS A 551 -18.52 -1.89 4.75
N ASP A 552 -19.54 -2.08 5.59
CA ASP A 552 -19.88 -1.10 6.63
C ASP A 552 -18.80 -1.10 7.71
N GLY A 553 -17.63 -0.53 7.38
CA GLY A 553 -16.43 -0.52 8.21
C GLY A 553 -16.69 0.21 9.53
N ALA A 554 -17.58 1.21 9.53
CA ALA A 554 -18.02 1.90 10.73
C ALA A 554 -18.83 0.98 11.66
N ALA A 555 -19.80 0.23 11.12
CA ALA A 555 -20.55 -0.74 11.92
C ALA A 555 -19.67 -1.91 12.38
N LEU A 556 -18.74 -2.38 11.55
CA LEU A 556 -17.78 -3.42 11.95
C LEU A 556 -16.86 -2.93 13.07
N GLN A 557 -16.30 -1.73 12.95
CA GLN A 557 -15.52 -1.09 14.01
C GLN A 557 -16.34 -0.93 15.30
N GLU A 558 -17.59 -0.47 15.18
CA GLU A 558 -18.51 -0.38 16.32
C GLU A 558 -18.77 -1.74 16.96
N SER A 559 -18.96 -2.80 16.16
CA SER A 559 -19.16 -4.17 16.64
C SER A 559 -17.92 -4.70 17.36
N ILE A 560 -16.72 -4.44 16.85
CA ILE A 560 -15.47 -4.82 17.51
C ILE A 560 -15.36 -4.11 18.88
N VAL A 561 -15.64 -2.81 18.92
CA VAL A 561 -15.53 -1.99 20.13
C VAL A 561 -16.60 -2.36 21.16
N LYS A 562 -17.87 -2.25 20.80
CA LYS A 562 -19.01 -2.42 21.73
C LYS A 562 -19.40 -3.89 21.91
N GLY A 563 -19.22 -4.69 20.88
CA GLY A 563 -19.58 -6.10 20.86
C GLY A 563 -18.46 -7.01 21.33
N GLY A 564 -17.19 -6.67 21.09
CA GLY A 564 -16.08 -7.55 21.44
C GLY A 564 -15.29 -7.14 22.68
N ILE A 565 -14.75 -5.91 22.68
CA ILE A 565 -13.91 -5.41 23.77
C ILE A 565 -14.69 -5.36 25.09
N ASP A 566 -15.93 -4.89 25.05
CA ASP A 566 -16.80 -4.83 26.21
C ASP A 566 -17.09 -6.22 26.81
N LYS A 567 -17.31 -7.23 25.97
CA LYS A 567 -17.48 -8.62 26.41
C LYS A 567 -16.22 -9.16 27.06
N LEU A 568 -15.05 -8.86 26.47
CA LEU A 568 -13.75 -9.28 27.01
C LEU A 568 -13.51 -8.67 28.40
N VAL A 569 -13.78 -7.37 28.56
CA VAL A 569 -13.68 -6.68 29.87
C VAL A 569 -14.63 -7.32 30.89
N ASP A 570 -15.88 -7.56 30.53
CA ASP A 570 -16.85 -8.19 31.44
C ASP A 570 -16.43 -9.60 31.86
N LYS A 571 -15.77 -10.38 30.99
CA LYS A 571 -15.22 -11.70 31.36
C LYS A 571 -14.04 -11.61 32.33
N LEU A 572 -13.15 -10.64 32.12
CA LEU A 572 -11.95 -10.49 32.94
C LEU A 572 -12.24 -9.98 34.36
N VAL A 573 -13.19 -9.06 34.52
CA VAL A 573 -13.45 -8.41 35.83
C VAL A 573 -14.85 -8.64 36.38
N GLY A 574 -15.74 -9.28 35.61
CA GLY A 574 -17.14 -9.50 35.96
C GLY A 574 -18.03 -8.29 35.63
N PRO A 575 -19.34 -8.48 35.34
CA PRO A 575 -20.22 -7.41 34.85
C PRO A 575 -20.40 -6.21 35.80
N LEU A 576 -20.26 -6.43 37.12
CA LEU A 576 -20.42 -5.38 38.12
C LEU A 576 -19.21 -4.43 38.12
N LEU A 577 -17.99 -4.97 38.11
CA LEU A 577 -16.76 -4.18 38.00
C LEU A 577 -16.52 -3.69 36.58
N GLY A 578 -17.06 -4.39 35.57
CA GLY A 578 -17.04 -3.99 34.16
C GLY A 578 -17.63 -2.59 33.94
N LYS A 579 -18.68 -2.21 34.67
CA LYS A 579 -19.24 -0.84 34.61
C LYS A 579 -18.24 0.26 34.99
N ILE A 580 -17.25 -0.05 35.83
CA ILE A 580 -16.18 0.87 36.24
C ILE A 580 -14.96 0.74 35.34
N ALA A 581 -14.63 -0.48 34.93
CA ALA A 581 -13.46 -0.77 34.10
C ALA A 581 -13.62 -0.31 32.65
N LYS A 582 -14.78 -0.51 32.02
CA LYS A 582 -15.04 -0.19 30.60
C LYS A 582 -14.68 1.25 30.23
N PRO A 583 -15.13 2.30 30.95
CA PRO A 583 -14.73 3.68 30.63
C PRO A 583 -13.21 3.90 30.67
N ILE A 584 -12.50 3.22 31.57
CA ILE A 584 -11.03 3.31 31.69
C ILE A 584 -10.34 2.60 30.53
N VAL A 585 -10.88 1.45 30.11
CA VAL A 585 -10.40 0.70 28.94
C VAL A 585 -10.63 1.51 27.66
N HIS A 586 -11.85 1.99 27.43
CA HIS A 586 -12.21 2.81 26.27
C HIS A 586 -11.36 4.08 26.16
N ALA A 587 -11.16 4.81 27.26
CA ALA A 587 -10.32 6.01 27.26
C ALA A 587 -8.86 5.75 26.82
N LYS A 588 -8.38 4.50 26.94
CA LYS A 588 -7.04 4.11 26.49
C LYS A 588 -7.06 3.46 25.10
N VAL A 589 -8.02 2.58 24.85
CA VAL A 589 -8.02 1.73 23.65
C VAL A 589 -8.65 2.45 22.46
N ASP A 590 -9.77 3.14 22.66
CA ASP A 590 -10.55 3.73 21.55
C ASP A 590 -9.73 4.70 20.69
N PRO A 591 -8.87 5.59 21.21
CA PRO A 591 -8.11 6.50 20.35
C PRO A 591 -7.20 5.76 19.38
N LEU A 592 -6.48 4.73 19.86
CA LEU A 592 -5.57 3.96 19.03
C LEU A 592 -6.35 3.05 18.09
N LEU A 593 -7.38 2.39 18.60
CA LEU A 593 -8.23 1.48 17.87
C LEU A 593 -8.98 2.19 16.74
N ASN A 594 -9.58 3.34 17.02
CA ASN A 594 -10.28 4.13 16.03
C ASN A 594 -9.33 4.70 14.97
N THR A 595 -8.08 4.99 15.34
CA THR A 595 -7.08 5.44 14.37
C THR A 595 -6.64 4.31 13.46
N VAL A 596 -6.25 3.17 14.03
CA VAL A 596 -5.74 1.99 13.29
C VAL A 596 -6.88 1.35 12.49
N LEU A 597 -7.97 0.93 13.14
CA LEU A 597 -9.11 0.33 12.42
C LEU A 597 -9.79 1.32 11.49
N GLY A 598 -9.87 2.60 11.86
CA GLY A 598 -10.44 3.62 10.97
C GLY A 598 -9.61 3.79 9.70
N SER A 599 -8.28 3.78 9.80
CA SER A 599 -7.40 3.77 8.62
C SER A 599 -7.52 2.49 7.80
N LEU A 600 -7.53 1.33 8.47
CA LEU A 600 -7.49 0.02 7.86
C LEU A 600 -8.81 -0.37 7.19
N LEU A 601 -9.95 -0.13 7.84
CA LEU A 601 -11.28 -0.42 7.28
C LEU A 601 -11.77 0.70 6.36
N GLY A 602 -11.28 1.92 6.56
CA GLY A 602 -11.61 3.08 5.73
C GLY A 602 -10.76 3.20 4.47
N ASN A 603 -9.67 2.41 4.36
CA ASN A 603 -8.64 2.56 3.34
C ASN A 603 -8.05 3.98 3.26
N ILE A 604 -7.68 4.56 4.40
CA ILE A 604 -7.19 5.94 4.45
C ILE A 604 -5.77 5.93 4.99
N THR A 605 -4.80 6.17 4.11
CA THR A 605 -3.42 6.47 4.50
C THR A 605 -3.40 7.78 5.30
N HIS A 606 -2.65 7.81 6.41
CA HIS A 606 -2.55 8.97 7.32
C HIS A 606 -3.89 9.45 7.90
N TYR A 607 -4.80 8.51 8.19
CA TYR A 607 -6.11 8.77 8.78
C TYR A 607 -6.03 9.70 10.00
N GLY A 608 -6.95 10.66 10.09
CA GLY A 608 -7.03 11.62 11.19
C GLY A 608 -6.00 12.77 11.14
N THR A 609 -5.23 12.89 10.06
CA THR A 609 -4.25 13.98 9.85
C THR A 609 -4.61 14.83 8.63
N GLU A 610 -3.92 15.97 8.44
CA GLU A 610 -4.05 16.78 7.21
C GLU A 610 -3.51 16.08 5.95
N ASN A 611 -2.73 15.01 6.12
CA ASN A 611 -2.20 14.19 5.03
C ASN A 611 -3.09 12.99 4.69
N ALA A 612 -4.25 12.86 5.35
CA ALA A 612 -5.21 11.81 5.08
C ALA A 612 -5.56 11.75 3.59
N ASN A 613 -5.44 10.56 3.00
CA ASN A 613 -5.80 10.35 1.61
C ASN A 613 -6.31 8.92 1.38
N LEU A 614 -7.30 8.81 0.50
CA LEU A 614 -7.92 7.57 0.06
C LEU A 614 -7.38 7.25 -1.33
N THR A 615 -6.97 6.01 -1.53
CA THR A 615 -6.53 5.51 -2.83
C THR A 615 -7.37 4.30 -3.18
N ASN A 616 -7.80 4.16 -4.44
CA ASN A 616 -8.54 2.97 -4.84
C ASN A 616 -7.57 1.79 -5.00
N ASP A 617 -7.72 0.75 -4.19
CA ASP A 617 -6.83 -0.41 -4.22
C ASP A 617 -6.99 -1.29 -5.45
N MET A 618 -8.18 -1.26 -6.06
CA MET A 618 -8.59 -2.21 -7.08
C MET A 618 -8.51 -1.64 -8.49
N ASP A 619 -8.81 -0.36 -8.68
CA ASP A 619 -8.78 0.30 -9.98
C ASP A 619 -8.27 1.74 -9.80
N LEU A 620 -7.05 2.02 -10.28
CA LEU A 620 -6.38 3.30 -10.03
C LEU A 620 -5.63 3.80 -11.28
N SER A 621 -5.82 5.07 -11.63
CA SER A 621 -5.00 5.75 -12.64
C SER A 621 -4.00 6.69 -11.99
N ILE A 622 -2.71 6.47 -12.23
CA ILE A 622 -1.60 7.26 -11.70
C ILE A 622 -1.02 8.11 -12.84
N ARG A 623 -1.02 9.44 -12.65
CA ARG A 623 -0.29 10.35 -13.54
C ARG A 623 1.20 10.26 -13.26
N MET A 624 1.93 9.74 -14.23
CA MET A 624 3.39 9.71 -14.20
C MET A 624 3.91 11.03 -14.75
N PRO A 625 4.94 11.66 -14.14
CA PRO A 625 5.38 12.96 -14.57
C PRO A 625 5.87 12.91 -16.00
N LYS A 626 5.24 13.72 -16.86
CA LYS A 626 5.59 13.83 -18.27
C LYS A 626 7.06 14.19 -18.45
N ASN A 627 7.61 13.66 -19.52
CA ASN A 627 8.97 13.88 -19.93
C ASN A 627 9.20 15.36 -20.27
N VAL A 628 9.64 16.16 -19.29
CA VAL A 628 9.97 17.58 -19.53
C VAL A 628 11.24 17.71 -20.36
N VAL A 629 12.06 16.64 -20.43
CA VAL A 629 13.26 16.58 -21.26
C VAL A 629 12.90 16.62 -22.76
N ASN A 630 11.78 16.05 -23.18
CA ASN A 630 11.31 16.14 -24.57
C ASN A 630 10.76 17.53 -24.97
N GLN A 631 10.55 18.43 -24.00
CA GLN A 631 10.24 19.85 -24.26
C GLN A 631 11.50 20.72 -24.38
N ILE A 632 12.68 20.12 -24.22
CA ILE A 632 13.96 20.80 -24.39
C ILE A 632 14.22 20.96 -25.88
N GLY A 633 14.06 22.20 -26.36
CA GLY A 633 14.77 22.59 -27.57
C GLY A 633 16.26 22.59 -27.28
N THR A 634 17.07 22.02 -28.17
CA THR A 634 18.49 22.34 -28.22
C THR A 634 18.64 23.86 -28.10
N ALA A 635 19.48 24.30 -27.16
CA ALA A 635 19.55 25.65 -26.60
C ALA A 635 20.02 26.76 -27.58
N GLU A 636 19.40 26.85 -28.75
CA GLU A 636 19.62 27.90 -29.75
C GLU A 636 18.34 28.65 -30.12
N ALA A 637 17.15 28.03 -29.96
CA ALA A 637 15.91 28.63 -30.45
C ALA A 637 15.29 29.71 -29.53
N ASP A 638 15.64 29.79 -28.24
CA ASP A 638 14.99 30.71 -27.27
C ASP A 638 15.95 31.61 -26.46
N LYS A 639 17.24 31.65 -26.81
CA LYS A 639 18.22 32.58 -26.20
C LYS A 639 17.83 34.07 -26.37
N ALA A 640 16.92 34.38 -27.29
CA ALA A 640 16.40 35.72 -27.49
C ALA A 640 15.38 36.15 -26.40
N THR A 641 14.70 35.18 -25.78
CA THR A 641 13.59 35.42 -24.83
C THR A 641 14.00 35.21 -23.39
N LEU A 642 14.79 34.15 -23.13
CA LEU A 642 15.31 33.78 -21.81
C LEU A 642 16.84 33.73 -21.83
N GLN A 643 17.46 34.62 -21.06
CA GLN A 643 18.92 34.65 -20.86
C GLN A 643 19.24 34.01 -19.50
N VAL A 644 19.78 32.79 -19.51
CA VAL A 644 20.14 32.04 -18.30
C VAL A 644 21.59 31.56 -18.41
N SER A 645 22.33 31.60 -17.29
CA SER A 645 23.66 30.99 -17.21
C SER A 645 23.50 29.45 -17.17
N PRO A 646 23.98 28.69 -18.18
CA PRO A 646 23.61 27.28 -18.36
C PRO A 646 24.25 26.32 -17.35
N THR A 647 25.32 26.75 -16.68
CA THR A 647 26.03 25.96 -15.67
C THR A 647 26.49 26.90 -14.56
N ILE A 648 26.14 26.59 -13.32
CA ILE A 648 26.60 27.33 -12.14
C ILE A 648 27.21 26.39 -11.11
N THR A 649 28.37 26.77 -10.58
CA THR A 649 29.18 25.96 -9.64
C THR A 649 28.65 25.95 -8.20
N LYS A 650 27.78 26.91 -7.83
CA LYS A 650 27.03 27.00 -6.55
C LYS A 650 26.08 28.20 -6.59
N GLY A 651 24.87 28.10 -6.01
CA GLY A 651 24.06 29.26 -5.60
C GLY A 651 23.04 29.81 -6.61
N ASP A 652 22.79 31.11 -6.51
CA ASP A 652 21.74 31.82 -7.26
C ASP A 652 21.99 31.78 -8.77
N PHE A 653 20.94 31.58 -9.56
CA PHE A 653 21.00 31.94 -10.99
C PHE A 653 20.00 33.03 -11.31
N THR A 654 20.44 33.91 -12.21
CA THR A 654 19.62 34.95 -12.78
C THR A 654 19.02 34.48 -14.09
N VAL A 655 17.74 34.75 -14.28
CA VAL A 655 17.02 34.63 -15.53
C VAL A 655 16.67 36.03 -16.03
N GLY A 656 17.32 36.45 -17.11
CA GLY A 656 16.88 37.61 -17.88
C GLY A 656 15.68 37.20 -18.74
N VAL A 657 14.58 37.95 -18.62
CA VAL A 657 13.36 37.78 -19.42
C VAL A 657 13.21 39.01 -20.30
N SER A 658 13.09 38.81 -21.61
CA SER A 658 12.81 39.92 -22.54
C SER A 658 11.46 40.56 -22.26
N ALA A 659 11.22 41.76 -22.81
CA ALA A 659 9.95 42.46 -22.70
C ALA A 659 8.78 41.57 -23.17
N GLN A 660 7.79 41.35 -22.30
CA GLN A 660 6.61 40.55 -22.61
C GLN A 660 5.43 41.45 -22.99
N THR A 661 4.63 41.02 -23.97
CA THR A 661 3.44 41.75 -24.43
C THR A 661 2.25 41.63 -23.48
N GLU A 662 2.25 40.60 -22.64
CA GLU A 662 1.23 40.31 -21.64
C GLU A 662 1.91 39.75 -20.38
N ALA A 663 1.19 39.77 -19.25
CA ALA A 663 1.72 39.21 -18.02
C ALA A 663 1.85 37.68 -18.17
N GLN A 664 3.02 37.15 -17.88
CA GLN A 664 3.33 35.73 -17.99
C GLN A 664 3.95 35.23 -16.69
N ARG A 665 4.02 33.90 -16.53
CA ARG A 665 4.63 33.29 -15.35
C ARG A 665 5.90 32.54 -15.75
N LEU A 666 7.02 32.92 -15.16
CA LEU A 666 8.28 32.21 -15.29
C LEU A 666 8.31 31.09 -14.24
N CYS A 667 8.53 29.86 -14.67
CA CYS A 667 8.61 28.68 -13.80
C CYS A 667 9.97 28.00 -13.97
N VAL A 668 10.54 27.57 -12.85
CA VAL A 668 11.68 26.67 -12.78
C VAL A 668 11.17 25.29 -12.40
N TYR A 669 11.52 24.29 -13.19
CA TYR A 669 11.13 22.90 -13.00
C TYR A 669 12.33 22.04 -12.65
N ASP A 670 12.14 21.04 -11.80
CA ASP A 670 13.08 19.92 -11.72
C ASP A 670 12.87 18.93 -12.90
N LEU A 671 13.74 17.93 -13.02
CA LEU A 671 13.59 16.85 -14.02
C LEU A 671 12.34 15.98 -13.84
N ASN A 672 11.66 16.10 -12.70
CA ASN A 672 10.41 15.41 -12.41
C ASN A 672 9.19 16.27 -12.79
N GLY A 673 9.41 17.44 -13.41
CA GLY A 673 8.36 18.36 -13.83
C GLY A 673 7.67 19.10 -12.70
N ARG A 674 8.25 19.08 -11.49
CA ARG A 674 7.76 19.89 -10.37
C ARG A 674 8.19 21.33 -10.54
N VAL A 675 7.30 22.27 -10.28
CA VAL A 675 7.66 23.69 -10.19
C VAL A 675 8.39 23.92 -8.86
N VAL A 676 9.71 24.00 -8.91
CA VAL A 676 10.54 24.24 -7.71
C VAL A 676 10.68 25.73 -7.39
N ALA A 677 10.43 26.61 -8.37
CA ALA A 677 10.29 28.05 -8.16
C ALA A 677 9.46 28.69 -9.27
N ASN A 678 8.86 29.85 -8.99
CA ASN A 678 8.18 30.64 -10.01
C ASN A 678 8.20 32.15 -9.68
N ARG A 679 8.02 32.97 -10.72
CA ARG A 679 7.88 34.42 -10.65
C ARG A 679 6.85 34.88 -11.68
N ASN A 680 6.02 35.86 -11.30
CA ASN A 680 5.17 36.55 -12.27
C ASN A 680 6.02 37.63 -12.97
N ILE A 681 5.86 37.72 -14.28
CA ILE A 681 6.49 38.69 -15.17
C ILE A 681 5.37 39.58 -15.69
N GLU A 682 5.37 40.85 -15.28
CA GLU A 682 4.41 41.83 -15.78
C GLU A 682 4.66 42.17 -17.24
N ALA A 683 3.61 42.61 -17.95
CA ALA A 683 3.76 43.13 -19.30
C ALA A 683 4.62 44.41 -19.29
N GLY A 684 5.51 44.57 -20.28
CA GLY A 684 6.33 45.79 -20.42
C GLY A 684 7.83 45.54 -20.43
N ALA A 685 8.59 46.30 -19.63
CA ALA A 685 10.05 46.31 -19.68
C ALA A 685 10.67 44.93 -19.37
N PRO A 686 11.90 44.64 -19.88
CA PRO A 686 12.62 43.41 -19.54
C PRO A 686 12.74 43.21 -18.02
N ALA A 687 12.63 41.97 -17.57
CA ALA A 687 12.69 41.61 -16.16
C ALA A 687 13.92 40.75 -15.87
N GLU A 688 14.46 40.90 -14.66
CA GLU A 688 15.55 40.08 -14.15
C GLU A 688 15.05 39.32 -12.91
N CYS A 689 15.07 37.98 -12.97
CA CYS A 689 14.57 37.12 -11.91
C CYS A 689 15.72 36.35 -11.26
N HIS A 690 15.85 36.47 -9.95
CA HIS A 690 16.86 35.74 -9.17
C HIS A 690 16.21 34.54 -8.47
N PHE A 691 16.87 33.39 -8.57
CA PHE A 691 16.44 32.15 -7.92
C PHE A 691 17.58 31.53 -7.13
N HIS A 692 17.31 31.18 -5.87
CA HIS A 692 18.24 30.50 -4.99
C HIS A 692 17.94 29.00 -4.92
N PHE A 693 18.97 28.17 -5.09
CA PHE A 693 18.87 26.72 -4.97
C PHE A 693 20.07 26.15 -4.21
N GLU A 694 19.78 25.28 -3.23
CA GLU A 694 20.80 24.56 -2.46
C GLU A 694 21.07 23.16 -3.01
N GLN A 695 20.14 22.59 -3.78
CA GLN A 695 20.25 21.26 -4.35
C GLN A 695 21.00 21.29 -5.69
N LYS A 696 22.00 20.40 -5.82
CA LYS A 696 22.68 20.13 -7.09
C LYS A 696 21.73 19.37 -8.00
N GLY A 697 21.69 19.71 -9.28
CA GLY A 697 20.79 19.05 -10.21
C GLY A 697 20.64 19.73 -11.55
N THR A 698 19.83 19.12 -12.40
CA THR A 698 19.37 19.75 -13.64
C THR A 698 17.98 20.33 -13.43
N TYR A 699 17.81 21.58 -13.83
CA TYR A 699 16.55 22.31 -13.79
C TYR A 699 16.19 22.82 -15.19
N LEU A 700 14.92 23.17 -15.37
CA LEU A 700 14.36 23.70 -16.60
C LEU A 700 13.64 25.01 -16.32
N VAL A 701 13.96 26.06 -17.06
CA VAL A 701 13.32 27.37 -16.91
C VAL A 701 12.42 27.62 -18.10
N LYS A 702 11.15 27.99 -17.88
CA LYS A 702 10.16 28.20 -18.95
C LYS A 702 9.18 29.33 -18.60
N LEU A 703 8.80 30.13 -19.59
CA LEU A 703 7.63 31.02 -19.51
C LEU A 703 6.35 30.23 -19.84
N ILE A 704 5.36 30.30 -18.96
CA ILE A 704 4.05 29.70 -19.21
C ILE A 704 3.32 30.49 -20.31
N GLY A 705 2.88 29.78 -21.36
CA GLY A 705 2.18 30.37 -22.50
C GLY A 705 3.05 30.64 -23.73
N GLY A 706 4.38 30.46 -23.65
CA GLY A 706 5.28 30.62 -24.81
C GLY A 706 6.62 29.85 -24.70
N GLY A 707 7.29 29.66 -25.84
CA GLY A 707 8.68 29.17 -25.93
C GLY A 707 8.97 27.72 -25.51
N LYS A 708 10.23 27.29 -25.73
CA LYS A 708 10.82 26.02 -25.24
C LYS A 708 11.56 26.26 -23.91
N ALA A 709 11.66 25.23 -23.09
CA ALA A 709 12.36 25.33 -21.80
C ALA A 709 13.88 25.43 -21.98
N VAL A 710 14.56 26.21 -21.13
CA VAL A 710 16.03 26.35 -21.08
C VAL A 710 16.59 25.49 -19.95
N LYS A 711 17.60 24.66 -20.26
CA LYS A 711 18.29 23.81 -19.27
C LYS A 711 19.28 24.61 -18.42
N VAL A 712 19.25 24.39 -17.11
CA VAL A 712 20.18 24.94 -16.12
C VAL A 712 20.78 23.79 -15.33
N ILE A 713 22.11 23.77 -15.20
CA ILE A 713 22.83 22.78 -14.38
C ILE A 713 23.39 23.50 -13.16
N VAL A 714 23.02 23.02 -11.97
CA VAL A 714 23.55 23.45 -10.67
C VAL A 714 24.51 22.36 -10.18
N GLU A 715 25.81 22.66 -10.17
CA GLU A 715 26.88 21.71 -9.88
C GLU A 715 27.23 21.52 -8.41
#